data_AF-A0A093XZG5-F1
#
_entry.id   AF-A0A093XZG5-F1
#
_cell.length_a   1.000
_cell.length_b   1.000
_cell.length_c   1.000
_cell.angle_alpha   90.00
_cell.angle_beta   90.00
_cell.angle_gamma   90.00
#
_symmetry.space_group_name_H-M   'P 1'
#
loop_
_entity.id
_entity.type
_entity.pdbx_description
1 polymer ?
#
loop_
_entity_poly.entity_id
_entity_poly.type
_entity_poly.pdbx_seq_one_letter_code
_entity_poly.pdbx_strand_id
1 'polypeptide(L)'
;MASLLRIALWGLYALGSNALRFEQEYVGYNLNEDDPNLGAVNNKWAGHTYHPSPTNWRFPFYTLFLDKFVNGDPANDNINGTLFEHDTMQTLLRHGGDIQGLIDSLDYIAGMGVKGLYIAGTPWLNFPWGADSYSPLDFTLLDQHYGDITKYREMVDEIHRRGMYIIVDTTMSTMGDLHGFEGHLNDSAPFKPTEYKVILRDKTRQYHDFHPQTEDIYNETCAYPTFWDETGHEVGEDVLSQLGGCFDSEFDQAGDIPGVGFFPDWQNQLGKYQSVQDRLREWMPSVREKLENFACLTIQKLDIDGYRFDKGTQITLDALADINLSIRECAREVGKDNFFITGEISGGNTFGSLYLGRGRTPEQYGNITLDEAVKLNNASNATLFMRDEDHGAYDAAAFHYSVYRSLTRFLGMQGFDSSFFDVPADWVETWNVLLRSNDLVNPNTNKLDPRHMYGTANQDVFRWPAIQDGVEKQLLGSFITTIHMPGIPLMYYGEEQGLYVLDNTADNYLFGRQAMSASVAWQAHGCYNLSSSQYKDFGDVNAQKACEDNSVSLDHRDPSHPIRNIIKGMHQMRTNYPVLNDGLFLQSLSNKTKQVPIDKDTREVGLWSALRSELPKLQDLSTAGGQGKQEVWLLYHNDNHTGNYEFDCADEELALVAPFPPGTVVRNLFSPYDEVTLLDGLVVPGFGSLDFTAAAVEARQ
;
A
#
# COMPACT_ATOMS: atom_id res chain seq x y z
N MET A 1 18.53 13.01 -35.90
CA MET A 1 18.16 14.43 -36.16
C MET A 1 16.90 14.89 -35.43
N ALA A 2 16.04 14.00 -34.92
CA ALA A 2 14.87 14.35 -34.10
C ALA A 2 15.18 14.68 -32.61
N SER A 3 16.38 14.37 -32.13
CA SER A 3 16.76 14.56 -30.71
C SER A 3 17.29 15.98 -30.38
N LEU A 4 17.70 16.76 -31.39
CA LEU A 4 18.16 18.14 -31.21
C LEU A 4 17.05 19.19 -31.28
N LEU A 5 15.85 18.82 -31.76
CA LEU A 5 14.71 19.75 -31.86
C LEU A 5 13.82 19.76 -30.60
N ARG A 6 13.94 18.77 -29.70
CA ARG A 6 13.17 18.73 -28.44
C ARG A 6 13.75 19.62 -27.34
N ILE A 7 15.06 19.91 -27.38
CA ILE A 7 15.74 20.80 -26.44
C ILE A 7 15.38 22.28 -26.69
N ALA A 8 14.92 22.63 -27.89
CA ALA A 8 14.63 24.03 -28.27
C ALA A 8 13.21 24.51 -27.91
N LEU A 9 12.30 23.62 -27.50
CA LEU A 9 10.92 23.98 -27.11
C LEU A 9 10.74 24.19 -25.59
N TRP A 10 11.75 23.86 -24.78
CA TRP A 10 11.77 24.12 -23.33
C TRP A 10 12.15 25.57 -22.97
N GLY A 11 12.34 26.44 -23.95
CA GLY A 11 12.92 27.77 -23.73
C GLY A 11 11.95 28.96 -23.66
N LEU A 12 10.66 28.79 -23.95
CA LEU A 12 9.79 29.94 -24.25
C LEU A 12 8.33 29.80 -23.78
N TYR A 13 8.08 29.22 -22.61
CA TYR A 13 6.86 29.48 -21.81
C TYR A 13 7.14 29.15 -20.33
N ALA A 14 8.14 29.81 -19.73
CA ALA A 14 8.27 29.88 -18.28
C ALA A 14 7.24 30.90 -17.75
N LEU A 15 5.96 30.50 -17.70
CA LEU A 15 5.03 31.10 -16.75
C LEU A 15 5.38 30.48 -15.42
N GLY A 16 6.07 31.25 -14.57
CA GLY A 16 6.62 30.76 -13.31
C GLY A 16 5.58 30.02 -12.48
N SER A 17 5.87 28.76 -12.17
CA SER A 17 5.29 28.04 -11.05
C SER A 17 5.71 28.79 -9.79
N ASN A 18 4.81 29.62 -9.24
CA ASN A 18 5.05 30.22 -7.93
C ASN A 18 4.83 29.11 -6.90
N ALA A 19 5.88 28.71 -6.17
CA ALA A 19 5.64 28.13 -4.85
C ALA A 19 5.37 29.23 -3.83
N LEU A 20 4.93 28.82 -2.64
CA LEU A 20 4.80 29.65 -1.47
C LEU A 20 5.99 30.60 -1.33
N ARG A 21 5.66 31.89 -1.41
CA ARG A 21 6.58 33.00 -1.17
C ARG A 21 7.27 32.78 0.17
N PHE A 22 8.59 32.94 0.23
CA PHE A 22 9.32 32.91 1.50
C PHE A 22 8.62 33.79 2.56
N GLU A 23 8.15 33.15 3.63
CA GLU A 23 7.58 33.81 4.81
C GLU A 23 8.41 33.44 6.03
N GLN A 24 8.76 34.45 6.84
CA GLN A 24 9.70 34.31 7.95
C GLN A 24 9.21 33.30 9.00
N GLU A 25 7.90 33.06 9.09
CA GLU A 25 7.29 32.11 10.03
C GLU A 25 7.43 30.64 9.63
N TYR A 26 7.73 30.35 8.35
CA TYR A 26 7.91 28.98 7.86
C TYR A 26 9.38 28.58 7.66
N VAL A 27 10.32 29.40 8.12
CA VAL A 27 11.76 29.10 8.09
C VAL A 27 12.02 27.79 8.84
N GLY A 28 12.74 26.86 8.20
CA GLY A 28 13.00 25.53 8.73
C GLY A 28 11.91 24.50 8.48
N TYR A 29 10.74 24.88 7.96
CA TYR A 29 9.65 23.96 7.59
C TYR A 29 9.36 23.95 6.09
N ASN A 30 9.70 25.04 5.40
CA ASN A 30 9.49 25.17 3.97
C ASN A 30 10.62 24.51 3.17
N LEU A 31 10.30 23.44 2.45
CA LEU A 31 11.27 22.71 1.63
C LEU A 31 11.87 23.57 0.50
N ASN A 32 11.20 24.65 0.08
CA ASN A 32 11.68 25.54 -0.96
C ASN A 32 12.47 26.76 -0.43
N GLU A 33 12.86 26.78 0.85
CA GLU A 33 13.46 27.95 1.53
C GLU A 33 14.64 28.61 0.77
N ASP A 34 15.36 27.83 -0.03
CA ASP A 34 16.51 28.29 -0.82
C ASP A 34 16.14 28.83 -2.23
N ASP A 35 14.93 28.55 -2.74
CA ASP A 35 14.42 29.00 -4.04
C ASP A 35 12.88 29.23 -4.03
N PRO A 36 12.43 30.47 -3.76
CA PRO A 36 11.01 30.79 -3.68
C PRO A 36 10.28 30.82 -5.04
N ASN A 37 10.97 30.60 -6.17
CA ASN A 37 10.36 30.63 -7.51
C ASN A 37 10.34 29.26 -8.21
N LEU A 38 10.66 28.15 -7.51
CA LEU A 38 10.72 26.75 -8.01
C LEU A 38 11.51 26.53 -9.32
N GLY A 39 12.21 27.54 -9.83
CA GLY A 39 12.76 27.55 -11.19
C GLY A 39 14.26 27.24 -11.25
N ALA A 40 14.95 27.08 -10.13
CA ALA A 40 16.40 26.91 -10.07
C ALA A 40 16.83 25.49 -9.63
N VAL A 41 17.05 24.64 -10.64
CA VAL A 41 18.14 23.68 -10.94
C VAL A 41 19.00 23.01 -9.83
N ASN A 42 18.92 23.31 -8.53
CA ASN A 42 19.63 22.52 -7.50
C ASN A 42 19.09 22.70 -6.07
N ASN A 43 17.92 22.13 -5.77
CA ASN A 43 17.34 22.10 -4.42
C ASN A 43 17.92 20.99 -3.54
N LYS A 44 19.08 20.43 -3.92
CA LYS A 44 19.73 19.34 -3.18
C LYS A 44 20.13 19.77 -1.78
N TRP A 45 20.06 18.83 -0.84
CA TRP A 45 20.58 18.98 0.50
C TRP A 45 22.10 19.21 0.44
N ALA A 46 22.50 20.45 0.71
CA ALA A 46 23.88 20.90 0.56
C ALA A 46 24.85 20.09 1.43
N GLY A 47 25.90 19.53 0.81
CA GLY A 47 26.92 18.74 1.49
C GLY A 47 26.50 17.32 1.88
N HIS A 48 25.28 16.91 1.51
CA HIS A 48 24.77 15.58 1.81
C HIS A 48 25.25 14.52 0.81
N THR A 49 25.39 13.28 1.29
CA THR A 49 25.60 12.11 0.43
C THR A 49 24.34 11.27 0.46
N TYR A 50 23.58 11.33 -0.62
CA TYR A 50 22.32 10.60 -0.75
C TYR A 50 22.50 9.11 -0.62
N HIS A 51 21.58 8.47 0.10
CA HIS A 51 21.58 7.02 0.25
C HIS A 51 21.12 6.34 -1.05
N PRO A 52 21.87 5.37 -1.59
CA PRO A 52 21.47 4.68 -2.81
C PRO A 52 20.26 3.78 -2.56
N SER A 53 19.45 3.57 -3.60
CA SER A 53 18.36 2.60 -3.53
C SER A 53 18.87 1.17 -3.28
N PRO A 54 18.10 0.30 -2.61
CA PRO A 54 18.47 -1.10 -2.47
C PRO A 54 18.39 -1.79 -3.83
N THR A 55 19.21 -2.84 -4.01
CA THR A 55 19.12 -3.68 -5.22
C THR A 55 17.86 -4.53 -5.28
N ASN A 56 17.20 -4.76 -4.13
CA ASN A 56 15.98 -5.55 -4.00
C ASN A 56 15.14 -5.01 -2.84
N TRP A 57 13.88 -4.67 -3.13
CA TRP A 57 12.91 -4.13 -2.17
C TRP A 57 12.13 -5.19 -1.39
N ARG A 58 12.26 -6.48 -1.72
CA ARG A 58 11.56 -7.59 -1.07
C ARG A 58 12.10 -7.90 0.33
N PHE A 59 12.06 -6.95 1.24
CA PHE A 59 12.27 -7.14 2.68
C PHE A 59 11.03 -6.71 3.45
N PRO A 60 10.85 -7.08 4.72
CA PRO A 60 9.66 -6.70 5.48
C PRO A 60 9.56 -5.17 5.70
N PHE A 61 8.35 -4.64 5.51
CA PHE A 61 7.97 -3.26 5.77
C PHE A 61 7.12 -3.15 7.03
N TYR A 62 7.27 -2.04 7.74
CA TYR A 62 6.45 -1.64 8.88
C TYR A 62 5.80 -0.29 8.59
N THR A 63 4.48 -0.21 8.68
CA THR A 63 3.71 1.01 8.44
C THR A 63 3.07 1.55 9.72
N LEU A 64 3.16 2.87 9.89
CA LEU A 64 2.70 3.60 11.07
C LEU A 64 2.25 5.02 10.73
N PHE A 65 1.37 5.58 11.56
CA PHE A 65 1.16 7.03 11.65
C PHE A 65 2.14 7.62 12.66
N LEU A 66 2.84 8.70 12.30
CA LEU A 66 3.70 9.42 13.25
C LEU A 66 2.89 9.86 14.48
N ASP A 67 1.75 10.53 14.27
CA ASP A 67 0.89 11.07 15.34
C ASP A 67 0.44 10.01 16.34
N LYS A 68 0.22 8.77 15.88
CA LYS A 68 -0.30 7.68 16.72
C LYS A 68 0.78 6.77 17.25
N PHE A 69 2.06 7.00 16.93
CA PHE A 69 3.13 6.12 17.37
C PHE A 69 3.67 6.54 18.73
N VAL A 70 4.55 7.54 18.78
CA VAL A 70 5.26 7.96 20.00
C VAL A 70 5.47 9.47 19.98
N ASN A 71 5.05 10.15 21.05
CA ASN A 71 5.34 11.56 21.30
C ASN A 71 6.74 11.68 21.93
N GLY A 72 7.70 12.21 21.16
CA GLY A 72 9.08 12.41 21.57
C GLY A 72 9.42 13.88 21.87
N ASP A 73 8.65 14.83 21.34
CA ASP A 73 8.79 16.26 21.58
C ASP A 73 7.42 16.95 21.81
N PRO A 74 6.92 16.98 23.06
CA PRO A 74 5.65 17.62 23.38
C PRO A 74 5.59 19.13 23.11
N ALA A 75 6.71 19.78 22.76
CA ALA A 75 6.73 21.21 22.47
C ALA A 75 6.05 21.55 21.12
N ASN A 76 5.91 20.58 20.21
CA ASN A 76 5.29 20.76 18.90
C ASN A 76 3.81 20.32 18.85
N ASP A 77 3.28 19.72 19.93
CA ASP A 77 1.91 19.21 20.03
C ASP A 77 0.82 20.26 19.70
N ASN A 78 1.07 21.52 20.07
CA ASN A 78 0.12 22.63 19.90
C ASN A 78 0.76 23.81 19.16
N ILE A 79 1.58 23.52 18.15
CA ILE A 79 2.46 24.49 17.49
C ILE A 79 1.68 25.61 16.77
N ASN A 80 0.45 25.37 16.32
CA ASN A 80 -0.37 26.41 15.69
C ASN A 80 -1.11 27.29 16.73
N GLY A 81 -1.11 26.90 18.02
CA GLY A 81 -1.69 27.68 19.11
C GLY A 81 -3.22 27.82 19.07
N THR A 82 -3.89 26.99 18.29
CA THR A 82 -5.36 26.90 18.19
C THR A 82 -5.95 26.09 19.34
N LEU A 83 -7.26 26.21 19.52
CA LEU A 83 -8.00 25.47 20.54
C LEU A 83 -8.31 24.07 19.98
N PHE A 84 -7.81 23.02 20.63
CA PHE A 84 -8.02 21.59 20.28
C PHE A 84 -7.15 21.04 19.11
N GLU A 85 -5.83 21.21 19.18
CA GLU A 85 -4.88 20.52 18.30
C GLU A 85 -4.58 19.11 18.83
N HIS A 86 -3.94 19.06 20.00
CA HIS A 86 -3.57 17.85 20.71
C HIS A 86 -4.50 17.59 21.91
N ASP A 87 -5.07 16.39 21.98
CA ASP A 87 -5.81 15.92 23.14
C ASP A 87 -5.70 14.39 23.27
N THR A 88 -4.90 13.92 24.23
CA THR A 88 -4.69 12.49 24.51
C THR A 88 -5.95 11.75 24.98
N MET A 89 -7.02 12.47 25.32
CA MET A 89 -8.32 11.91 25.68
C MET A 89 -9.23 11.70 24.47
N GLN A 90 -8.91 12.27 23.31
CA GLN A 90 -9.70 12.13 22.08
C GLN A 90 -9.15 11.06 21.16
N THR A 91 -10.04 10.41 20.41
CA THR A 91 -9.68 9.35 19.46
C THR A 91 -9.34 9.87 18.07
N LEU A 92 -9.83 11.07 17.72
CA LEU A 92 -9.72 11.66 16.37
C LEU A 92 -8.81 12.88 16.28
N LEU A 93 -8.53 13.56 17.41
CA LEU A 93 -7.58 14.68 17.43
C LEU A 93 -6.15 14.16 17.43
N ARG A 94 -5.18 15.07 17.33
CA ARG A 94 -3.76 14.70 17.43
C ARG A 94 -3.49 14.08 18.79
N HIS A 95 -2.68 13.03 18.77
CA HIS A 95 -2.15 12.36 19.97
C HIS A 95 -0.72 12.81 20.26
N GLY A 96 -0.08 13.55 19.34
CA GLY A 96 1.22 14.21 19.56
C GLY A 96 2.42 13.35 19.19
N GLY A 97 2.22 12.23 18.50
CA GLY A 97 3.35 11.46 17.99
C GLY A 97 4.12 12.18 16.89
N ASP A 98 5.45 12.04 16.89
CA ASP A 98 6.34 12.88 16.09
C ASP A 98 7.62 12.13 15.63
N ILE A 99 8.49 12.84 14.92
CA ILE A 99 9.74 12.30 14.38
C ILE A 99 10.71 11.88 15.48
N GLN A 100 10.83 12.64 16.57
CA GLN A 100 11.73 12.29 17.66
C GLN A 100 11.31 10.96 18.29
N GLY A 101 10.00 10.77 18.49
CA GLY A 101 9.46 9.51 19.00
C GLY A 101 9.71 8.32 18.07
N LEU A 102 9.68 8.54 16.75
CA LEU A 102 10.08 7.51 15.78
C LEU A 102 11.58 7.20 15.87
N ILE A 103 12.46 8.21 15.88
CA ILE A 103 13.92 8.04 16.02
C ILE A 103 14.24 7.19 17.26
N ASP A 104 13.62 7.52 18.39
CA ASP A 104 13.80 6.82 19.68
C ASP A 104 13.33 5.36 19.63
N SER A 105 12.51 4.99 18.64
CA SER A 105 11.87 3.69 18.50
C SER A 105 12.42 2.83 17.35
N LEU A 106 13.37 3.34 16.56
CA LEU A 106 13.88 2.61 15.38
C LEU A 106 14.48 1.24 15.74
N ASP A 107 15.11 1.11 16.91
CA ASP A 107 15.71 -0.16 17.35
C ASP A 107 14.65 -1.23 17.68
N TYR A 108 13.46 -0.81 18.17
CA TYR A 108 12.34 -1.72 18.39
C TYR A 108 11.83 -2.31 17.08
N ILE A 109 11.71 -1.47 16.04
CA ILE A 109 11.24 -1.87 14.70
C ILE A 109 12.30 -2.75 14.02
N ALA A 110 13.54 -2.26 13.94
CA ALA A 110 14.67 -3.00 13.35
C ALA A 110 14.89 -4.36 14.03
N GLY A 111 14.60 -4.46 15.33
CA GLY A 111 14.72 -5.69 16.11
C GLY A 111 13.81 -6.84 15.66
N MET A 112 12.83 -6.59 14.79
CA MET A 112 11.99 -7.61 14.13
C MET A 112 12.55 -8.10 12.78
N GLY A 113 13.59 -7.46 12.24
CA GLY A 113 14.11 -7.72 10.90
C GLY A 113 13.46 -6.88 9.80
N VAL A 114 12.69 -5.85 10.18
CA VAL A 114 12.14 -4.85 9.27
C VAL A 114 13.28 -4.04 8.64
N LYS A 115 13.14 -3.73 7.36
CA LYS A 115 14.07 -2.87 6.61
C LYS A 115 13.39 -1.74 5.84
N GLY A 116 12.07 -1.75 5.70
CA GLY A 116 11.31 -0.66 5.08
C GLY A 116 10.37 -0.02 6.09
N LEU A 117 10.36 1.31 6.14
CA LEU A 117 9.35 2.08 6.85
C LEU A 117 8.43 2.73 5.82
N TYR A 118 7.12 2.58 6.03
CA TYR A 118 6.10 3.30 5.29
C TYR A 118 5.35 4.20 6.27
N ILE A 119 5.62 5.50 6.19
CA ILE A 119 4.91 6.49 7.01
C ILE A 119 3.54 6.74 6.36
N ALA A 120 2.48 6.29 7.03
CA ALA A 120 1.10 6.56 6.66
C ALA A 120 0.72 7.99 7.04
N GLY A 121 0.00 8.67 6.14
CA GLY A 121 -0.25 10.10 6.23
C GLY A 121 0.90 10.90 5.62
N THR A 122 0.57 12.06 5.04
CA THR A 122 1.54 12.88 4.33
C THR A 122 2.41 13.69 5.31
N PRO A 123 3.67 14.03 4.93
CA PRO A 123 4.55 14.82 5.80
C PRO A 123 4.23 16.32 5.78
N TRP A 124 3.24 16.74 5.00
CA TRP A 124 3.00 18.14 4.67
C TRP A 124 1.95 18.79 5.56
N LEU A 125 1.97 20.13 5.59
CA LEU A 125 1.07 20.95 6.39
C LEU A 125 -0.38 20.50 6.25
N ASN A 126 -0.99 20.13 7.37
CA ASN A 126 -2.39 19.77 7.45
C ASN A 126 -3.19 20.77 8.29
N PHE A 127 -4.49 20.53 8.42
CA PHE A 127 -5.26 21.23 9.45
C PHE A 127 -4.68 20.96 10.84
N PRO A 128 -4.75 21.92 11.79
CA PRO A 128 -4.18 21.76 13.12
C PRO A 128 -4.70 20.51 13.86
N TRP A 129 -5.96 20.12 13.66
CA TRP A 129 -6.57 18.91 14.21
C TRP A 129 -6.46 17.65 13.33
N GLY A 130 -5.86 17.76 12.13
CA GLY A 130 -5.83 16.70 11.11
C GLY A 130 -4.84 15.58 11.41
N ALA A 131 -5.15 14.71 12.37
CA ALA A 131 -4.24 13.67 12.86
C ALA A 131 -3.94 12.54 11.86
N ASP A 132 -4.78 12.35 10.83
CA ASP A 132 -4.55 11.36 9.77
C ASP A 132 -3.57 11.82 8.69
N SER A 133 -3.32 13.13 8.63
CA SER A 133 -2.41 13.80 7.70
C SER A 133 -2.64 13.51 6.22
N TYR A 134 -3.86 13.12 5.82
CA TYR A 134 -4.20 12.85 4.41
C TYR A 134 -4.71 14.07 3.66
N SER A 135 -4.95 15.19 4.33
CA SER A 135 -5.54 16.40 3.73
C SER A 135 -4.57 17.59 3.62
N PRO A 136 -3.44 17.46 2.88
CA PRO A 136 -2.42 18.51 2.84
C PRO A 136 -2.98 19.82 2.29
N LEU A 137 -2.58 20.92 2.90
CA LEU A 137 -2.93 22.28 2.49
C LEU A 137 -1.85 22.89 1.58
N ASP A 138 -0.63 22.37 1.66
CA ASP A 138 0.53 22.82 0.90
C ASP A 138 1.56 21.70 0.76
N PHE A 139 2.04 21.37 -0.45
CA PHE A 139 3.01 20.28 -0.67
C PHE A 139 4.48 20.68 -0.49
N THR A 140 4.77 21.94 -0.16
CA THR A 140 6.12 22.47 0.05
C THR A 140 6.43 22.72 1.53
N LEU A 141 5.40 22.88 2.37
CA LEU A 141 5.53 23.05 3.82
C LEU A 141 5.37 21.72 4.56
N LEU A 142 6.32 21.40 5.44
CA LEU A 142 6.19 20.27 6.37
C LEU A 142 5.20 20.58 7.50
N ASP A 143 4.52 19.54 7.98
CA ASP A 143 3.66 19.65 9.15
C ASP A 143 4.51 19.88 10.41
N GLN A 144 4.31 21.04 11.03
CA GLN A 144 5.12 21.50 12.15
C GLN A 144 4.95 20.63 13.40
N HIS A 145 3.85 19.87 13.51
CA HIS A 145 3.62 18.93 14.61
C HIS A 145 4.58 17.73 14.57
N TYR A 146 5.21 17.43 13.43
CA TYR A 146 6.13 16.30 13.33
C TYR A 146 7.60 16.69 13.54
N GLY A 147 7.96 17.93 13.21
CA GLY A 147 9.32 18.45 13.31
C GLY A 147 9.72 19.34 12.13
N ASP A 148 10.87 19.97 12.25
CA ASP A 148 11.45 20.80 11.19
C ASP A 148 12.24 19.96 10.17
N ILE A 149 12.72 20.58 9.09
CA ILE A 149 13.54 19.95 8.05
C ILE A 149 14.78 19.27 8.69
N THR A 150 15.36 19.88 9.74
CA THR A 150 16.49 19.31 10.47
C THR A 150 16.13 17.97 11.12
N LYS A 151 14.93 17.84 11.70
CA LYS A 151 14.44 16.58 12.27
C LYS A 151 14.13 15.55 11.20
N TYR A 152 13.48 15.92 10.10
CA TYR A 152 13.25 14.99 9.00
C TYR A 152 14.56 14.41 8.45
N ARG A 153 15.57 15.27 8.28
CA ARG A 153 16.91 14.87 7.86
C ARG A 153 17.59 13.92 8.85
N GLU A 154 17.54 14.22 10.15
CA GLU A 154 18.07 13.33 11.18
C GLU A 154 17.36 11.98 11.19
N MET A 155 16.04 11.95 11.03
CA MET A 155 15.26 10.72 10.96
C MET A 155 15.71 9.83 9.82
N VAL A 156 15.84 10.42 8.61
CA VAL A 156 16.27 9.69 7.42
C VAL A 156 17.70 9.17 7.59
N ASP A 157 18.62 10.00 8.08
CA ASP A 157 20.00 9.58 8.40
C ASP A 157 20.03 8.41 9.39
N GLU A 158 19.23 8.45 10.46
CA GLU A 158 19.16 7.40 11.47
C GLU A 158 18.53 6.09 10.95
N ILE A 159 17.57 6.19 10.02
CA ILE A 159 17.00 5.05 9.29
C ILE A 159 18.08 4.42 8.39
N HIS A 160 18.75 5.22 7.56
CA HIS A 160 19.81 4.76 6.65
C HIS A 160 21.02 4.19 7.39
N ARG A 161 21.39 4.76 8.55
CA ARG A 161 22.47 4.24 9.42
C ARG A 161 22.21 2.81 9.90
N ARG A 162 20.95 2.38 9.94
CA ARG A 162 20.52 1.01 10.27
C ARG A 162 20.37 0.10 9.05
N GLY A 163 20.67 0.61 7.84
CA GLY A 163 20.44 -0.12 6.59
C GLY A 163 18.95 -0.34 6.29
N MET A 164 18.10 0.55 6.80
CA MET A 164 16.67 0.60 6.51
C MET A 164 16.40 1.71 5.50
N TYR A 165 15.19 1.70 4.92
CA TYR A 165 14.73 2.62 3.90
C TYR A 165 13.38 3.22 4.30
N ILE A 166 13.08 4.42 3.81
CA ILE A 166 11.83 5.12 4.11
C ILE A 166 11.06 5.46 2.83
N ILE A 167 9.77 5.14 2.84
CA ILE A 167 8.81 5.67 1.87
C ILE A 167 7.80 6.55 2.61
N VAL A 168 7.41 7.65 1.98
CA VAL A 168 6.43 8.60 2.52
C VAL A 168 5.13 8.54 1.73
N ASP A 169 4.01 8.79 2.39
CA ASP A 169 2.71 8.88 1.74
C ASP A 169 2.57 10.18 0.95
N THR A 170 1.82 10.13 -0.16
CA THR A 170 1.42 11.30 -0.92
C THR A 170 0.01 11.14 -1.49
N THR A 171 -0.79 12.20 -1.44
CA THR A 171 -2.09 12.21 -2.12
C THR A 171 -2.00 12.65 -3.57
N MET A 172 -1.06 13.56 -3.90
CA MET A 172 -0.83 14.30 -5.16
C MET A 172 -2.06 14.96 -5.81
N SER A 173 -3.16 14.24 -5.97
CA SER A 173 -4.41 14.63 -6.64
C SER A 173 -5.49 15.16 -5.70
N THR A 174 -5.27 15.16 -4.38
CA THR A 174 -6.23 15.69 -3.42
C THR A 174 -5.57 16.58 -2.37
N MET A 175 -6.27 17.63 -1.96
CA MET A 175 -5.86 18.61 -0.94
C MET A 175 -6.95 18.79 0.11
N GLY A 176 -6.64 19.41 1.26
CA GLY A 176 -7.61 19.59 2.34
C GLY A 176 -8.77 20.54 1.99
N ASP A 177 -9.98 20.24 2.47
CA ASP A 177 -11.23 20.97 2.17
C ASP A 177 -11.21 22.47 2.51
N LEU A 178 -10.87 23.31 1.52
CA LEU A 178 -10.95 24.77 1.62
C LEU A 178 -12.11 25.36 0.81
N HIS A 179 -12.74 24.57 -0.06
CA HIS A 179 -13.85 25.03 -0.87
C HIS A 179 -15.05 24.06 -0.88
N GLY A 180 -16.23 24.61 -1.12
CA GLY A 180 -17.47 23.86 -1.30
C GLY A 180 -18.17 24.26 -2.59
N PHE A 181 -19.29 23.61 -2.88
CA PHE A 181 -20.05 23.85 -4.11
C PHE A 181 -21.26 24.77 -3.86
N GLU A 182 -21.58 25.63 -4.82
CA GLU A 182 -22.74 26.51 -4.74
C GLU A 182 -24.03 25.70 -4.54
N GLY A 183 -24.78 26.03 -3.48
CA GLY A 183 -25.98 25.31 -3.08
C GLY A 183 -25.74 24.12 -2.14
N HIS A 184 -24.47 23.74 -1.90
CA HIS A 184 -24.06 22.58 -1.10
C HIS A 184 -22.93 22.91 -0.11
N LEU A 185 -23.02 24.05 0.58
CA LEU A 185 -22.02 24.42 1.59
C LEU A 185 -22.18 23.65 2.92
N ASN A 186 -23.40 23.19 3.21
CA ASN A 186 -23.78 22.56 4.48
C ASN A 186 -24.14 21.07 4.34
N ASP A 187 -23.97 20.51 3.15
CA ASP A 187 -24.28 19.12 2.78
C ASP A 187 -23.33 18.69 1.65
N SER A 188 -23.15 17.38 1.46
CA SER A 188 -22.34 16.86 0.36
C SER A 188 -23.04 17.11 -0.97
N ALA A 189 -22.32 17.65 -1.96
CA ALA A 189 -22.86 17.84 -3.28
C ALA A 189 -22.93 16.47 -3.98
N PRO A 190 -24.07 16.09 -4.59
CA PRO A 190 -24.11 14.84 -5.33
C PRO A 190 -23.17 14.91 -6.54
N PHE A 191 -22.51 13.79 -6.86
CA PHE A 191 -21.73 13.71 -8.09
C PHE A 191 -22.60 14.03 -9.31
N LYS A 192 -22.08 14.86 -10.22
CA LYS A 192 -22.63 15.06 -11.56
C LYS A 192 -21.47 15.21 -12.57
N PRO A 193 -21.60 14.70 -13.81
CA PRO A 193 -20.56 14.81 -14.85
C PRO A 193 -20.25 16.23 -15.37
N THR A 194 -20.98 17.22 -14.88
CA THR A 194 -20.79 18.64 -15.21
C THR A 194 -20.36 19.40 -13.97
N GLU A 195 -19.87 20.62 -14.13
CA GLU A 195 -19.25 21.30 -13.00
C GLU A 195 -20.23 22.10 -12.13
N TYR A 196 -19.97 22.12 -10.84
CA TYR A 196 -20.50 23.09 -9.90
C TYR A 196 -19.63 24.34 -9.91
N LYS A 197 -20.23 25.48 -9.54
CA LYS A 197 -19.46 26.64 -9.14
C LYS A 197 -18.90 26.42 -7.74
N VAL A 198 -17.68 26.87 -7.50
CA VAL A 198 -17.01 26.76 -6.21
C VAL A 198 -17.19 28.02 -5.36
N ILE A 199 -17.30 27.82 -4.05
CA ILE A 199 -17.33 28.86 -3.02
C ILE A 199 -16.30 28.50 -1.96
N LEU A 200 -15.36 29.43 -1.67
CA LEU A 200 -14.42 29.27 -0.56
C LEU A 200 -15.17 29.18 0.78
N ARG A 201 -14.85 28.16 1.58
CA ARG A 201 -15.49 27.95 2.90
C ARG A 201 -15.07 29.02 3.89
N ASP A 202 -13.79 29.37 3.86
CA ASP A 202 -13.19 30.39 4.70
C ASP A 202 -12.36 31.32 3.83
N LYS A 203 -12.70 32.62 3.83
CA LYS A 203 -11.98 33.63 3.06
C LYS A 203 -10.60 33.99 3.65
N THR A 204 -10.29 33.48 4.83
CA THR A 204 -9.00 33.68 5.51
C THR A 204 -8.00 32.56 5.22
N ARG A 205 -8.46 31.44 4.63
CA ARG A 205 -7.62 30.31 4.24
C ARG A 205 -7.53 30.24 2.72
N GLN A 206 -6.39 29.80 2.22
CA GLN A 206 -6.16 29.63 0.79
C GLN A 206 -5.21 28.48 0.54
N TYR A 207 -5.33 27.89 -0.64
CA TYR A 207 -4.24 27.15 -1.25
C TYR A 207 -3.18 28.14 -1.69
N HIS A 208 -1.92 27.86 -1.38
CA HIS A 208 -0.84 28.79 -1.75
C HIS A 208 -0.41 28.61 -3.21
N ASP A 209 -0.35 27.37 -3.66
CA ASP A 209 0.22 27.03 -4.97
C ASP A 209 -0.83 26.63 -6.02
N PHE A 210 -2.09 26.49 -5.61
CA PHE A 210 -3.20 26.08 -6.48
C PHE A 210 -4.37 27.06 -6.42
N HIS A 211 -5.05 27.25 -7.55
CA HIS A 211 -6.08 28.25 -7.69
C HIS A 211 -7.43 27.57 -7.97
N PRO A 212 -8.35 27.54 -6.99
CA PRO A 212 -9.72 27.17 -7.27
C PRO A 212 -10.38 28.22 -8.17
N GLN A 213 -11.56 27.90 -8.70
CA GLN A 213 -12.34 28.86 -9.49
C GLN A 213 -12.51 30.18 -8.72
N THR A 214 -11.96 31.27 -9.26
CA THR A 214 -12.10 32.63 -8.69
C THR A 214 -12.98 33.54 -9.53
N GLU A 215 -13.12 33.25 -10.83
CA GLU A 215 -13.99 33.97 -11.76
C GLU A 215 -15.03 33.01 -12.39
N ASP A 216 -16.15 33.56 -12.85
CA ASP A 216 -17.21 32.82 -13.56
C ASP A 216 -16.84 32.56 -15.04
N ILE A 217 -15.61 32.14 -15.30
CA ILE A 217 -15.13 31.79 -16.65
C ILE A 217 -15.41 30.31 -16.88
N TYR A 218 -16.40 30.02 -17.73
CA TYR A 218 -16.77 28.67 -18.14
C TYR A 218 -16.41 28.45 -19.62
N ASN A 219 -15.62 27.42 -19.91
CA ASN A 219 -15.35 27.00 -21.27
C ASN A 219 -16.36 25.92 -21.67
N GLU A 220 -17.02 26.06 -22.81
CA GLU A 220 -18.02 25.08 -23.28
C GLU A 220 -17.41 23.72 -23.65
N THR A 221 -16.09 23.66 -23.83
CA THR A 221 -15.34 22.43 -24.05
C THR A 221 -14.27 22.25 -22.99
N CYS A 222 -14.07 21.02 -22.52
CA CYS A 222 -12.97 20.65 -21.65
C CYS A 222 -12.13 19.54 -22.27
N ALA A 223 -10.81 19.61 -22.12
CA ALA A 223 -9.89 18.58 -22.61
C ALA A 223 -9.69 17.51 -21.52
N TYR A 224 -10.73 16.72 -21.25
CA TYR A 224 -10.66 15.64 -20.26
C TYR A 224 -9.62 14.58 -20.64
N PRO A 225 -9.03 13.90 -19.64
CA PRO A 225 -8.15 12.76 -19.87
C PRO A 225 -8.96 11.52 -20.32
N THR A 226 -8.24 10.47 -20.72
CA THR A 226 -8.84 9.17 -20.97
C THR A 226 -9.27 8.53 -19.66
N PHE A 227 -10.55 8.16 -19.58
CA PHE A 227 -11.11 7.46 -18.43
C PHE A 227 -11.29 5.97 -18.73
N TRP A 228 -11.27 5.17 -17.66
CA TRP A 228 -11.32 3.72 -17.71
C TRP A 228 -12.39 3.19 -16.77
N ASP A 229 -13.05 2.10 -17.15
CA ASP A 229 -14.05 1.40 -16.33
C ASP A 229 -13.46 0.20 -15.57
N GLU A 230 -14.25 -0.38 -14.67
CA GLU A 230 -13.86 -1.52 -13.83
C GLU A 230 -13.50 -2.78 -14.63
N THR A 231 -13.89 -2.83 -15.92
CA THR A 231 -13.63 -3.95 -16.82
C THR A 231 -12.25 -3.87 -17.48
N GLY A 232 -11.53 -2.76 -17.27
CA GLY A 232 -10.21 -2.52 -17.85
C GLY A 232 -10.25 -1.92 -19.25
N HIS A 233 -11.39 -1.32 -19.65
CA HIS A 233 -11.57 -0.69 -20.97
C HIS A 233 -11.76 0.82 -20.83
N GLU A 234 -11.42 1.55 -21.90
CA GLU A 234 -11.76 2.97 -22.00
C GLU A 234 -13.28 3.15 -21.96
N VAL A 235 -13.74 4.18 -21.24
CA VAL A 235 -15.17 4.49 -21.17
C VAL A 235 -15.71 4.90 -22.55
N GLY A 236 -16.95 4.49 -22.84
CA GLY A 236 -17.58 4.77 -24.13
C GLY A 236 -18.23 6.16 -24.23
N GLU A 237 -18.80 6.43 -25.40
CA GLU A 237 -19.60 7.64 -25.69
C GLU A 237 -20.80 7.81 -24.75
N ASP A 238 -21.29 6.73 -24.15
CA ASP A 238 -22.33 6.77 -23.13
C ASP A 238 -21.89 7.54 -21.87
N VAL A 239 -20.60 7.53 -21.53
CA VAL A 239 -20.00 8.36 -20.47
C VAL A 239 -19.53 9.69 -21.03
N LEU A 240 -18.76 9.69 -22.11
CA LEU A 240 -18.11 10.90 -22.64
C LEU A 240 -19.12 11.97 -23.06
N SER A 241 -20.28 11.59 -23.61
CA SER A 241 -21.34 12.54 -23.99
C SER A 241 -22.04 13.21 -22.82
N GLN A 242 -21.86 12.69 -21.59
CA GLN A 242 -22.37 13.31 -20.37
C GLN A 242 -21.43 14.40 -19.83
N LEU A 243 -20.14 14.33 -20.18
CA LEU A 243 -19.15 15.31 -19.75
C LEU A 243 -19.39 16.64 -20.45
N GLY A 244 -19.49 17.71 -19.66
CA GLY A 244 -19.73 19.06 -20.17
C GLY A 244 -18.44 19.86 -20.40
N GLY A 245 -18.58 21.16 -20.59
CA GLY A 245 -17.48 22.09 -20.42
C GLY A 245 -16.97 22.16 -18.97
N CYS A 246 -15.91 22.92 -18.73
CA CYS A 246 -15.33 23.11 -17.41
C CYS A 246 -15.00 24.58 -17.14
N PHE A 247 -15.04 24.97 -15.86
CA PHE A 247 -14.57 26.27 -15.42
C PHE A 247 -13.04 26.34 -15.45
N ASP A 248 -12.53 27.56 -15.58
CA ASP A 248 -11.12 27.89 -15.39
C ASP A 248 -10.75 27.71 -13.90
N SER A 249 -10.19 26.54 -13.58
CA SER A 249 -9.92 26.06 -12.23
C SER A 249 -8.83 25.00 -12.28
N GLU A 250 -7.98 24.95 -11.25
CA GLU A 250 -7.01 23.87 -11.04
C GLU A 250 -7.62 22.66 -10.28
N PHE A 251 -8.92 22.72 -9.97
CA PHE A 251 -9.67 21.69 -9.25
C PHE A 251 -10.87 21.19 -10.06
N ASP A 252 -11.15 19.89 -9.96
CA ASP A 252 -12.35 19.26 -10.50
C ASP A 252 -13.56 19.59 -9.62
N GLN A 253 -14.69 19.88 -10.26
CA GLN A 253 -15.88 20.40 -9.56
C GLN A 253 -17.12 19.53 -9.82
N ALA A 254 -16.93 18.21 -9.85
CA ALA A 254 -17.97 17.24 -10.18
C ALA A 254 -18.89 16.88 -8.99
N GLY A 255 -18.67 17.44 -7.80
CA GLY A 255 -19.38 17.07 -6.57
C GLY A 255 -18.60 16.04 -5.73
N ASP A 256 -19.26 15.43 -4.77
CA ASP A 256 -18.67 14.53 -3.77
C ASP A 256 -18.90 13.04 -4.09
N ILE A 257 -17.89 12.24 -3.77
CA ILE A 257 -17.94 10.78 -3.74
C ILE A 257 -17.71 10.31 -2.29
N PRO A 258 -18.63 9.52 -1.72
CA PRO A 258 -18.43 8.83 -0.46
C PRO A 258 -17.23 7.89 -0.50
N GLY A 259 -16.53 7.76 0.62
CA GLY A 259 -15.36 6.87 0.71
C GLY A 259 -15.68 5.39 0.88
N VAL A 260 -16.96 5.04 0.93
CA VAL A 260 -17.44 3.66 0.99
C VAL A 260 -18.61 3.48 0.02
N GLY A 261 -18.77 2.26 -0.49
CA GLY A 261 -19.75 1.93 -1.52
C GLY A 261 -19.17 1.89 -2.93
N PHE A 262 -19.94 1.35 -3.86
CA PHE A 262 -19.52 1.19 -5.25
C PHE A 262 -19.88 2.42 -6.08
N PHE A 263 -18.87 3.02 -6.71
CA PHE A 263 -18.98 4.07 -7.71
C PHE A 263 -18.15 3.66 -8.92
N PRO A 264 -18.60 3.92 -10.17
CA PRO A 264 -17.79 3.66 -11.35
C PRO A 264 -16.41 4.31 -11.22
N ASP A 265 -15.36 3.57 -11.56
CA ASP A 265 -13.99 3.98 -11.26
C ASP A 265 -13.62 5.35 -11.85
N TRP A 266 -14.13 5.68 -13.04
CA TRP A 266 -13.90 7.00 -13.66
C TRP A 266 -14.48 8.18 -12.87
N GLN A 267 -15.59 7.98 -12.13
CA GLN A 267 -16.17 9.04 -11.31
C GLN A 267 -15.27 9.40 -10.13
N ASN A 268 -14.57 8.40 -9.59
CA ASN A 268 -13.61 8.59 -8.50
C ASN A 268 -12.42 9.47 -8.90
N GLN A 269 -12.16 9.64 -10.21
CA GLN A 269 -11.08 10.49 -10.72
C GLN A 269 -11.46 11.96 -10.83
N LEU A 270 -12.75 12.30 -10.73
CA LEU A 270 -13.28 13.67 -10.84
C LEU A 270 -13.94 14.16 -9.54
N GLY A 271 -14.37 13.24 -8.68
CA GLY A 271 -15.09 13.56 -7.46
C GLY A 271 -14.21 14.06 -6.33
N LYS A 272 -14.73 15.03 -5.57
CA LYS A 272 -14.23 15.40 -4.23
C LYS A 272 -14.42 14.21 -3.28
N TYR A 273 -13.45 13.94 -2.41
CA TYR A 273 -13.49 12.74 -1.56
C TYR A 273 -14.08 13.05 -0.17
N GLN A 274 -15.15 12.33 0.20
CA GLN A 274 -15.81 12.36 1.51
C GLN A 274 -16.16 13.76 2.05
N SER A 275 -16.29 14.77 1.18
CA SER A 275 -16.46 16.17 1.59
C SER A 275 -15.32 16.75 2.43
N VAL A 276 -14.17 16.07 2.54
CA VAL A 276 -13.00 16.49 3.33
C VAL A 276 -11.76 16.80 2.50
N GLN A 277 -11.74 16.38 1.24
CA GLN A 277 -10.58 16.56 0.36
C GLN A 277 -10.99 17.02 -1.03
N ASP A 278 -10.55 18.22 -1.40
CA ASP A 278 -10.71 18.84 -2.72
C ASP A 278 -9.87 18.12 -3.78
N ARG A 279 -10.42 18.02 -5.00
CA ARG A 279 -9.84 17.24 -6.10
C ARG A 279 -9.06 18.14 -7.06
N LEU A 280 -7.74 17.97 -7.13
CA LEU A 280 -6.92 18.65 -8.12
C LEU A 280 -7.14 18.06 -9.50
N ARG A 281 -7.02 18.89 -10.54
CA ARG A 281 -6.95 18.46 -11.94
C ARG A 281 -5.52 18.10 -12.29
N GLU A 282 -5.00 17.00 -11.75
CA GLU A 282 -3.61 16.61 -12.02
C GLU A 282 -3.36 16.28 -13.50
N TRP A 283 -4.41 16.04 -14.27
CA TRP A 283 -4.37 15.87 -15.73
C TRP A 283 -4.15 17.18 -16.49
N MET A 284 -4.30 18.35 -15.86
CA MET A 284 -3.92 19.63 -16.46
C MET A 284 -2.40 19.82 -16.40
N PRO A 285 -1.71 20.10 -17.52
CA PRO A 285 -0.25 20.20 -17.56
C PRO A 285 0.35 21.17 -16.53
N SER A 286 -0.28 22.32 -16.29
CA SER A 286 0.20 23.32 -15.32
C SER A 286 0.10 22.86 -13.86
N VAL A 287 -0.92 22.06 -13.54
CA VAL A 287 -1.09 21.46 -12.21
C VAL A 287 -0.08 20.33 -12.03
N ARG A 288 0.04 19.46 -13.05
CA ARG A 288 0.97 18.34 -13.08
C ARG A 288 2.42 18.77 -12.88
N GLU A 289 2.87 19.81 -13.59
CA GLU A 289 4.23 20.34 -13.48
C GLU A 289 4.55 20.80 -12.04
N LYS A 290 3.59 21.38 -11.32
CA LYS A 290 3.77 21.73 -9.90
C LYS A 290 3.98 20.48 -9.05
N LEU A 291 3.13 19.46 -9.23
CA LEU A 291 3.20 18.21 -8.48
C LEU A 291 4.52 17.46 -8.74
N GLU A 292 4.97 17.41 -9.99
CA GLU A 292 6.28 16.87 -10.40
C GLU A 292 7.43 17.57 -9.64
N ASN A 293 7.40 18.91 -9.60
CA ASN A 293 8.40 19.70 -8.89
C ASN A 293 8.37 19.47 -7.38
N PHE A 294 7.19 19.42 -6.75
CA PHE A 294 7.05 19.19 -5.31
C PHE A 294 7.49 17.78 -4.89
N ALA A 295 7.22 16.78 -5.72
CA ALA A 295 7.72 15.43 -5.52
C ALA A 295 9.26 15.42 -5.55
N CYS A 296 9.85 16.04 -6.57
CA CYS A 296 11.30 16.12 -6.69
C CYS A 296 11.95 16.90 -5.53
N LEU A 297 11.31 17.98 -5.08
CA LEU A 297 11.76 18.79 -3.95
C LEU A 297 11.90 17.95 -2.67
N THR A 298 10.92 17.12 -2.36
CA THR A 298 10.94 16.24 -1.18
C THR A 298 12.10 15.23 -1.25
N ILE A 299 12.31 14.61 -2.42
CA ILE A 299 13.45 13.68 -2.65
C ILE A 299 14.78 14.40 -2.41
N GLN A 300 14.96 15.56 -3.03
CA GLN A 300 16.20 16.31 -2.95
C GLN A 300 16.47 16.90 -1.56
N LYS A 301 15.44 17.34 -0.83
CA LYS A 301 15.63 17.99 0.48
C LYS A 301 15.69 17.02 1.65
N LEU A 302 15.03 15.86 1.55
CA LEU A 302 14.86 14.92 2.66
C LEU A 302 15.52 13.55 2.44
N ASP A 303 16.00 13.22 1.24
CA ASP A 303 16.66 11.93 0.94
C ASP A 303 15.77 10.69 1.15
N ILE A 304 14.45 10.82 0.96
CA ILE A 304 13.50 9.69 1.00
C ILE A 304 13.84 8.64 -0.08
N ASP A 305 13.37 7.39 0.08
CA ASP A 305 13.71 6.28 -0.82
C ASP A 305 12.56 5.80 -1.71
N GLY A 306 11.35 6.32 -1.48
CA GLY A 306 10.17 5.99 -2.25
C GLY A 306 8.92 6.78 -1.86
N TYR A 307 7.87 6.60 -2.65
CA TYR A 307 6.54 7.13 -2.40
C TYR A 307 5.50 6.01 -2.34
N ARG A 308 4.56 6.12 -1.41
CA ARG A 308 3.25 5.46 -1.48
C ARG A 308 2.21 6.51 -1.88
N PHE A 309 1.43 6.24 -2.91
CA PHE A 309 0.36 7.12 -3.35
C PHE A 309 -0.97 6.68 -2.72
N ASP A 310 -1.55 7.56 -1.92
CA ASP A 310 -2.90 7.45 -1.38
C ASP A 310 -3.94 7.55 -2.49
N LYS A 311 -5.02 6.76 -2.40
CA LYS A 311 -6.09 6.72 -3.41
C LYS A 311 -5.54 6.59 -4.82
N GLY A 312 -4.56 5.69 -4.98
CA GLY A 312 -3.71 5.64 -6.15
C GLY A 312 -4.45 5.46 -7.48
N THR A 313 -5.63 4.83 -7.48
CA THR A 313 -6.49 4.63 -8.66
C THR A 313 -7.46 5.78 -8.95
N GLN A 314 -7.52 6.78 -8.08
CA GLN A 314 -8.25 8.02 -8.34
C GLN A 314 -7.43 8.97 -9.20
N ILE A 315 -6.10 8.85 -9.23
CA ILE A 315 -5.24 9.62 -10.12
C ILE A 315 -5.46 9.17 -11.56
N THR A 316 -5.66 10.09 -12.49
CA THR A 316 -5.81 9.78 -13.91
C THR A 316 -4.53 9.12 -14.44
N LEU A 317 -4.72 8.07 -15.23
CA LEU A 317 -3.65 7.09 -15.51
C LEU A 317 -2.45 7.68 -16.26
N ASP A 318 -2.71 8.53 -17.26
CA ASP A 318 -1.65 9.15 -18.05
C ASP A 318 -0.89 10.21 -17.25
N ALA A 319 -1.60 11.02 -16.46
CA ALA A 319 -0.96 12.01 -15.58
C ALA A 319 -0.09 11.33 -14.52
N LEU A 320 -0.55 10.22 -13.95
CA LEU A 320 0.23 9.41 -13.02
C LEU A 320 1.52 8.89 -13.65
N ALA A 321 1.46 8.38 -14.89
CA ALA A 321 2.64 7.88 -15.59
C ALA A 321 3.67 8.99 -15.86
N ASP A 322 3.20 10.18 -16.27
CA ASP A 322 4.04 11.37 -16.47
C ASP A 322 4.71 11.82 -15.15
N ILE A 323 3.93 11.94 -14.07
CA ILE A 323 4.44 12.31 -12.74
C ILE A 323 5.50 11.30 -12.29
N ASN A 324 5.22 10.00 -12.42
CA ASN A 324 6.13 8.97 -11.95
C ASN A 324 7.39 8.84 -12.81
N LEU A 325 7.34 9.21 -14.09
CA LEU A 325 8.55 9.37 -14.90
C LEU A 325 9.43 10.49 -14.33
N SER A 326 8.86 11.68 -14.08
CA SER A 326 9.58 12.83 -13.51
C SER A 326 10.19 12.51 -12.14
N ILE A 327 9.45 11.81 -11.28
CA ILE A 327 9.95 11.32 -9.97
C ILE A 327 11.17 10.40 -10.15
N ARG A 328 11.12 9.45 -11.08
CA ARG A 328 12.25 8.53 -11.34
C ARG A 328 13.46 9.27 -11.89
N GLU A 329 13.26 10.23 -12.79
CA GLU A 329 14.33 11.08 -13.31
C GLU A 329 15.01 11.87 -12.18
N CYS A 330 14.22 12.56 -11.35
CA CYS A 330 14.72 13.30 -10.19
C CYS A 330 15.48 12.39 -9.21
N ALA A 331 14.98 11.20 -8.91
CA ALA A 331 15.65 10.25 -8.03
C ALA A 331 17.02 9.81 -8.60
N ARG A 332 17.12 9.58 -9.92
CA ARG A 332 18.40 9.24 -10.58
C ARG A 332 19.40 10.39 -10.50
N GLU A 333 18.96 11.65 -10.52
CA GLU A 333 19.87 12.81 -10.36
C GLU A 333 20.59 12.86 -9.00
N VAL A 334 20.06 12.16 -7.99
CA VAL A 334 20.67 12.01 -6.67
C VAL A 334 21.25 10.60 -6.43
N GLY A 335 21.33 9.77 -7.48
CA GLY A 335 21.93 8.43 -7.40
C GLY A 335 21.01 7.34 -6.87
N LYS A 336 19.69 7.59 -6.82
CA LYS A 336 18.68 6.59 -6.45
C LYS A 336 18.14 5.91 -7.70
N ASP A 337 18.91 4.95 -8.22
CA ASP A 337 18.60 4.26 -9.48
C ASP A 337 17.45 3.26 -9.37
N ASN A 338 17.00 2.88 -8.16
CA ASN A 338 15.91 1.93 -7.95
C ASN A 338 14.86 2.48 -6.98
N PHE A 339 14.49 3.75 -7.16
CA PHE A 339 13.50 4.45 -6.34
C PHE A 339 12.14 3.74 -6.42
N PHE A 340 11.47 3.57 -5.27
CA PHE A 340 10.25 2.76 -5.20
C PHE A 340 8.99 3.60 -5.22
N ILE A 341 8.12 3.35 -6.20
CA ILE A 341 6.85 4.09 -6.36
C ILE A 341 5.70 3.10 -6.27
N THR A 342 4.94 3.12 -5.18
CA THR A 342 3.82 2.20 -4.95
C THR A 342 2.51 2.97 -4.79
N GLY A 343 1.38 2.33 -5.06
CA GLY A 343 0.07 2.96 -5.02
C GLY A 343 -0.96 2.15 -4.25
N GLU A 344 -1.92 2.84 -3.67
CA GLU A 344 -3.14 2.23 -3.15
C GLU A 344 -4.05 1.82 -4.31
N ILE A 345 -4.30 0.52 -4.47
CA ILE A 345 -5.18 -0.02 -5.51
C ILE A 345 -6.32 -0.76 -4.82
N SER A 346 -7.39 -0.04 -4.52
CA SER A 346 -8.57 -0.57 -3.82
C SER A 346 -9.56 -1.28 -4.76
N GLY A 347 -9.54 -0.95 -6.06
CA GLY A 347 -10.32 -1.62 -7.10
C GLY A 347 -9.96 -3.08 -7.36
N GLY A 348 -10.61 -3.70 -8.34
CA GLY A 348 -10.37 -5.09 -8.74
C GLY A 348 -9.06 -5.24 -9.51
N ASN A 349 -8.50 -6.46 -9.56
CA ASN A 349 -7.23 -6.69 -10.24
C ASN A 349 -7.25 -6.29 -11.73
N THR A 350 -8.36 -6.47 -12.44
CA THR A 350 -8.47 -6.05 -13.83
C THR A 350 -8.25 -4.55 -14.00
N PHE A 351 -8.97 -3.70 -13.27
CA PHE A 351 -8.74 -2.26 -13.28
C PHE A 351 -7.35 -1.89 -12.76
N GLY A 352 -6.91 -2.53 -11.67
CA GLY A 352 -5.58 -2.34 -11.09
C GLY A 352 -4.44 -2.68 -12.05
N SER A 353 -4.63 -3.63 -12.96
CA SER A 353 -3.61 -4.03 -13.95
C SER A 353 -3.27 -2.91 -14.93
N LEU A 354 -4.18 -1.94 -15.12
CA LEU A 354 -3.90 -0.74 -15.90
C LEU A 354 -2.85 0.15 -15.22
N TYR A 355 -2.76 0.14 -13.89
CA TYR A 355 -1.91 1.01 -13.08
C TYR A 355 -0.55 0.43 -12.73
N LEU A 356 -0.28 -0.83 -13.08
CA LEU A 356 0.93 -1.54 -12.66
C LEU A 356 1.94 -1.65 -13.79
N GLY A 357 3.14 -1.12 -13.56
CA GLY A 357 4.19 -0.99 -14.57
C GLY A 357 3.69 -0.25 -15.81
N ARG A 358 4.03 -0.78 -16.99
CA ARG A 358 3.54 -0.26 -18.27
C ARG A 358 2.04 -0.47 -18.51
N GLY A 359 1.35 -1.19 -17.61
CA GLY A 359 -0.08 -1.46 -17.68
C GLY A 359 -0.45 -2.50 -18.73
N ARG A 360 -1.55 -3.22 -18.49
CA ARG A 360 -2.14 -4.17 -19.45
C ARG A 360 -3.66 -4.15 -19.40
N THR A 361 -4.30 -4.23 -20.57
CA THR A 361 -5.73 -4.55 -20.67
C THR A 361 -5.97 -6.06 -20.62
N PRO A 362 -7.21 -6.53 -20.39
CA PRO A 362 -7.57 -7.95 -20.45
C PRO A 362 -7.12 -8.69 -21.71
N GLU A 363 -7.19 -8.04 -22.87
CA GLU A 363 -6.80 -8.60 -24.17
C GLU A 363 -5.28 -8.78 -24.26
N GLN A 364 -4.53 -7.88 -23.64
CA GLN A 364 -3.08 -7.90 -23.65
C GLN A 364 -2.53 -9.03 -22.79
N TYR A 365 -3.06 -9.22 -21.58
CA TYR A 365 -2.59 -10.32 -20.70
C TYR A 365 -3.30 -11.65 -20.92
N GLY A 366 -4.52 -11.67 -21.45
CA GLY A 366 -5.30 -12.89 -21.66
C GLY A 366 -4.64 -13.90 -22.62
N ASN A 367 -3.74 -13.42 -23.48
CA ASN A 367 -3.02 -14.24 -24.45
C ASN A 367 -1.60 -14.64 -24.00
N ILE A 368 -1.15 -14.17 -22.83
CA ILE A 368 0.22 -14.42 -22.32
C ILE A 368 0.22 -15.71 -21.49
N THR A 369 1.09 -16.65 -21.84
CA THR A 369 1.35 -17.84 -21.02
C THR A 369 2.22 -17.49 -19.81
N LEU A 370 2.19 -18.32 -18.76
CA LEU A 370 3.04 -18.11 -17.58
C LEU A 370 4.53 -18.11 -17.92
N ASP A 371 4.97 -18.98 -18.84
CA ASP A 371 6.36 -19.05 -19.29
C ASP A 371 6.81 -17.77 -20.03
N GLU A 372 5.90 -17.16 -20.80
CA GLU A 372 6.16 -15.85 -21.42
C GLU A 372 6.19 -14.74 -20.37
N ALA A 373 5.21 -14.70 -19.46
CA ALA A 373 5.07 -13.68 -18.43
C ALA A 373 6.34 -13.53 -17.57
N VAL A 374 6.93 -14.65 -17.15
CA VAL A 374 8.15 -14.63 -16.30
C VAL A 374 9.43 -14.25 -17.04
N LYS A 375 9.41 -14.20 -18.38
CA LYS A 375 10.55 -13.82 -19.23
C LYS A 375 10.48 -12.38 -19.73
N LEU A 376 9.39 -11.67 -19.41
CA LEU A 376 9.19 -10.30 -19.84
C LEU A 376 10.26 -9.37 -19.28
N ASN A 377 10.57 -8.36 -20.09
CA ASN A 377 11.56 -7.34 -19.84
C ASN A 377 11.22 -6.09 -20.69
N ASN A 378 12.03 -5.04 -20.62
CA ASN A 378 11.84 -3.78 -21.33
C ASN A 378 11.87 -3.97 -22.85
N ALA A 379 12.68 -4.92 -23.36
CA ALA A 379 12.76 -5.24 -24.79
C ALA A 379 11.65 -6.20 -25.30
N SER A 380 10.66 -6.52 -24.45
CA SER A 380 9.52 -7.36 -24.85
C SER A 380 8.60 -6.63 -25.83
N ASN A 381 7.75 -7.37 -26.52
CA ASN A 381 6.85 -6.79 -27.52
C ASN A 381 5.93 -5.71 -26.89
N ALA A 382 6.06 -4.47 -27.38
CA ALA A 382 5.31 -3.31 -26.89
C ALA A 382 3.78 -3.49 -26.98
N THR A 383 3.26 -4.34 -27.89
CA THR A 383 1.81 -4.57 -27.99
C THR A 383 1.21 -5.29 -26.78
N LEU A 384 2.04 -5.84 -25.89
CA LEU A 384 1.63 -6.48 -24.64
C LEU A 384 1.42 -5.49 -23.50
N PHE A 385 1.61 -4.19 -23.75
CA PHE A 385 1.60 -3.14 -22.74
C PHE A 385 0.85 -1.90 -23.23
N MET A 386 0.37 -1.08 -22.30
CA MET A 386 -0.31 0.17 -22.63
C MET A 386 0.69 1.32 -22.84
N ARG A 387 1.87 1.25 -22.22
CA ARG A 387 2.86 2.33 -22.16
C ARG A 387 4.28 1.84 -22.46
N ASP A 388 5.16 2.80 -22.71
CA ASP A 388 6.60 2.58 -22.94
C ASP A 388 7.35 2.22 -21.65
N GLU A 389 8.53 1.61 -21.79
CA GLU A 389 9.34 1.01 -20.70
C GLU A 389 9.68 1.92 -19.51
N ASP A 390 9.78 3.22 -19.74
CA ASP A 390 10.08 4.26 -18.75
C ASP A 390 8.82 4.99 -18.23
N HIS A 391 7.68 4.85 -18.92
CA HIS A 391 6.39 5.47 -18.57
C HIS A 391 5.50 4.52 -17.75
N GLY A 392 6.11 3.85 -16.78
CA GLY A 392 5.38 3.00 -15.84
C GLY A 392 4.63 3.84 -14.79
N ALA A 393 3.41 3.44 -14.47
CA ALA A 393 2.63 4.03 -13.37
C ALA A 393 3.21 3.55 -12.02
N TYR A 394 2.56 2.64 -11.29
CA TYR A 394 3.09 2.10 -10.04
C TYR A 394 3.99 0.88 -10.25
N ASP A 395 5.03 0.78 -9.45
CA ASP A 395 5.89 -0.40 -9.35
C ASP A 395 5.21 -1.58 -8.64
N ALA A 396 4.22 -1.26 -7.79
CA ALA A 396 3.56 -2.19 -6.90
C ALA A 396 2.24 -1.61 -6.37
N ALA A 397 1.43 -2.51 -5.82
CA ALA A 397 0.33 -2.16 -4.93
C ALA A 397 0.84 -2.16 -3.48
N ALA A 398 0.55 -1.10 -2.72
CA ALA A 398 0.80 -1.00 -1.28
C ALA A 398 -0.46 -1.39 -0.51
N PHE A 399 -0.38 -2.50 0.25
CA PHE A 399 -1.54 -3.23 0.77
C PHE A 399 -2.46 -3.70 -0.37
N HIS A 400 -2.10 -4.84 -0.96
CA HIS A 400 -2.79 -5.35 -2.15
C HIS A 400 -4.23 -5.81 -1.84
N TYR A 401 -5.22 -4.96 -2.12
CA TYR A 401 -6.62 -5.20 -1.72
C TYR A 401 -7.26 -6.43 -2.36
N SER A 402 -6.92 -6.79 -3.60
CA SER A 402 -7.35 -8.08 -4.20
C SER A 402 -6.93 -9.29 -3.37
N VAL A 403 -5.67 -9.33 -2.94
CA VAL A 403 -5.14 -10.39 -2.09
C VAL A 403 -5.76 -10.32 -0.70
N TYR A 404 -5.97 -9.13 -0.15
CA TYR A 404 -6.64 -8.94 1.13
C TYR A 404 -8.11 -9.45 1.10
N ARG A 405 -8.86 -9.22 0.02
CA ARG A 405 -10.21 -9.77 -0.16
C ARG A 405 -10.22 -11.29 -0.19
N SER A 406 -9.29 -11.92 -0.91
CA SER A 406 -9.11 -13.39 -0.85
C SER A 406 -8.70 -13.85 0.56
N LEU A 407 -7.88 -13.05 1.27
CA LEU A 407 -7.41 -13.36 2.61
C LEU A 407 -8.54 -13.34 3.64
N THR A 408 -9.41 -12.34 3.60
CA THR A 408 -10.56 -12.26 4.52
C THR A 408 -11.46 -13.49 4.39
N ARG A 409 -11.75 -13.90 3.14
CA ARG A 409 -12.52 -15.13 2.85
C ARG A 409 -11.82 -16.39 3.35
N PHE A 410 -10.52 -16.50 3.11
CA PHE A 410 -9.69 -17.61 3.58
C PHE A 410 -9.68 -17.72 5.11
N LEU A 411 -9.64 -16.60 5.82
CA LEU A 411 -9.70 -16.51 7.29
C LEU A 411 -11.13 -16.59 7.86
N GLY A 412 -12.11 -16.81 6.98
CA GLY A 412 -13.47 -17.15 7.36
C GLY A 412 -14.38 -15.95 7.63
N MET A 413 -14.08 -14.79 7.08
CA MET A 413 -14.90 -13.59 7.15
C MET A 413 -15.29 -13.12 5.75
N GLN A 414 -16.46 -12.52 5.61
CA GLN A 414 -16.97 -11.98 4.36
C GLN A 414 -17.10 -10.46 4.50
N GLY A 415 -16.84 -9.69 3.46
CA GLY A 415 -17.41 -8.32 3.38
C GLY A 415 -16.44 -7.13 3.30
N PHE A 416 -15.15 -7.33 3.07
CA PHE A 416 -14.49 -6.28 2.29
C PHE A 416 -15.02 -6.41 0.87
N ASP A 417 -15.90 -5.50 0.43
CA ASP A 417 -16.74 -5.62 -0.77
C ASP A 417 -16.05 -6.40 -1.89
N SER A 418 -16.70 -7.46 -2.39
CA SER A 418 -16.19 -8.20 -3.54
C SER A 418 -16.05 -7.23 -4.71
N SER A 419 -14.84 -6.91 -5.11
CA SER A 419 -14.64 -6.17 -6.34
C SER A 419 -14.96 -7.08 -7.52
N PHE A 420 -15.63 -6.54 -8.54
CA PHE A 420 -15.79 -7.25 -9.79
C PHE A 420 -14.42 -7.45 -10.45
N PHE A 421 -14.26 -8.52 -11.23
CA PHE A 421 -13.04 -8.77 -12.01
C PHE A 421 -11.76 -8.87 -11.16
N ASP A 422 -11.86 -9.56 -10.03
CA ASP A 422 -10.75 -9.72 -9.08
C ASP A 422 -9.99 -11.06 -9.22
N VAL A 423 -8.90 -11.21 -8.45
CA VAL A 423 -8.12 -12.46 -8.38
C VAL A 423 -8.94 -13.62 -7.76
N PRO A 424 -8.62 -14.88 -8.11
CA PRO A 424 -9.27 -16.04 -7.49
C PRO A 424 -8.91 -16.22 -6.00
N ALA A 425 -9.59 -17.14 -5.33
CA ALA A 425 -9.33 -17.44 -3.91
C ALA A 425 -8.14 -18.39 -3.69
N ASP A 426 -7.77 -19.20 -4.69
CA ASP A 426 -6.59 -20.07 -4.61
C ASP A 426 -5.31 -19.23 -4.71
N TRP A 427 -4.39 -19.41 -3.77
CA TRP A 427 -3.18 -18.58 -3.66
C TRP A 427 -2.19 -18.80 -4.80
N VAL A 428 -2.11 -20.03 -5.33
CA VAL A 428 -1.22 -20.36 -6.44
C VAL A 428 -1.77 -19.77 -7.73
N GLU A 429 -3.07 -19.92 -7.99
CA GLU A 429 -3.71 -19.32 -9.15
C GLU A 429 -3.76 -17.80 -9.06
N THR A 430 -3.91 -17.23 -7.86
CA THR A 430 -3.76 -15.78 -7.65
C THR A 430 -2.40 -15.31 -8.15
N TRP A 431 -1.32 -15.98 -7.74
CA TRP A 431 0.03 -15.64 -8.20
C TRP A 431 0.18 -15.77 -9.73
N ASN A 432 -0.38 -16.83 -10.33
CA ASN A 432 -0.39 -17.02 -11.78
C ASN A 432 -1.15 -15.92 -12.54
N VAL A 433 -2.27 -15.45 -11.99
CA VAL A 433 -3.02 -14.32 -12.55
C VAL A 433 -2.17 -13.05 -12.45
N LEU A 434 -1.62 -12.73 -11.28
CA LEU A 434 -0.80 -11.54 -11.07
C LEU A 434 0.42 -11.50 -12.00
N LEU A 435 1.12 -12.63 -12.20
CA LEU A 435 2.25 -12.73 -13.14
C LEU A 435 1.86 -12.33 -14.57
N ARG A 436 0.63 -12.68 -15.00
CA ARG A 436 0.14 -12.38 -16.35
C ARG A 436 -0.47 -10.99 -16.46
N SER A 437 -1.33 -10.60 -15.52
CA SER A 437 -2.05 -9.32 -15.60
C SER A 437 -1.17 -8.13 -15.25
N ASN A 438 -0.28 -8.27 -14.28
CA ASN A 438 0.47 -7.14 -13.74
C ASN A 438 1.84 -7.09 -14.42
N ASP A 439 2.26 -5.91 -14.89
CA ASP A 439 3.63 -5.75 -15.39
C ASP A 439 4.61 -5.61 -14.23
N LEU A 440 5.18 -6.73 -13.81
CA LEU A 440 6.10 -6.84 -12.67
C LEU A 440 7.57 -6.64 -13.08
N VAL A 441 7.82 -6.13 -14.29
CA VAL A 441 9.17 -5.78 -14.73
C VAL A 441 9.59 -4.48 -14.04
N ASN A 442 10.73 -4.50 -13.35
CA ASN A 442 11.27 -3.28 -12.77
C ASN A 442 11.87 -2.40 -13.87
N PRO A 443 11.37 -1.16 -14.04
CA PRO A 443 11.78 -0.28 -15.14
C PRO A 443 13.26 0.13 -15.04
N ASN A 444 13.84 0.09 -13.84
CA ASN A 444 15.22 0.49 -13.60
C ASN A 444 16.21 -0.66 -13.77
N THR A 445 15.84 -1.88 -13.39
CA THR A 445 16.74 -3.05 -13.44
C THR A 445 16.52 -3.95 -14.64
N ASN A 446 15.41 -3.76 -15.37
CA ASN A 446 15.01 -4.54 -16.54
C ASN A 446 14.84 -6.05 -16.21
N LYS A 447 14.38 -6.36 -15.00
CA LYS A 447 14.19 -7.72 -14.51
C LYS A 447 12.78 -7.89 -13.96
N LEU A 448 12.27 -9.12 -14.02
CA LEU A 448 11.09 -9.51 -13.26
C LEU A 448 11.38 -9.31 -11.76
N ASP A 449 10.60 -8.46 -11.12
CA ASP A 449 10.87 -7.95 -9.79
C ASP A 449 9.54 -7.64 -9.07
N PRO A 450 8.82 -8.68 -8.62
CA PRO A 450 7.54 -8.49 -7.96
C PRO A 450 7.73 -7.78 -6.62
N ARG A 451 7.08 -6.63 -6.50
CA ARG A 451 7.21 -5.70 -5.36
C ARG A 451 5.88 -5.39 -4.68
N HIS A 452 4.81 -6.08 -5.03
CA HIS A 452 3.53 -5.97 -4.32
C HIS A 452 3.70 -6.17 -2.82
N MET A 453 3.01 -5.33 -2.04
CA MET A 453 3.04 -5.36 -0.58
C MET A 453 1.78 -6.04 -0.05
N TYR A 454 1.96 -7.08 0.75
CA TYR A 454 0.87 -7.86 1.34
C TYR A 454 0.88 -7.73 2.85
N GLY A 455 -0.27 -7.36 3.42
CA GLY A 455 -0.46 -7.25 4.88
C GLY A 455 -1.76 -7.88 5.32
N THR A 456 -1.92 -8.07 6.63
CA THR A 456 -3.19 -8.56 7.20
C THR A 456 -4.09 -7.42 7.64
N ALA A 457 -3.53 -6.27 7.99
CA ALA A 457 -4.25 -5.04 8.26
C ALA A 457 -3.49 -3.82 7.72
N ASN A 458 -4.18 -2.70 7.66
CA ASN A 458 -3.64 -1.36 7.41
C ASN A 458 -4.49 -0.33 8.19
N GLN A 459 -4.25 0.95 7.93
CA GLN A 459 -4.98 2.05 8.55
C GLN A 459 -6.47 2.16 8.21
N ASP A 460 -6.94 1.49 7.15
CA ASP A 460 -8.29 1.62 6.57
C ASP A 460 -9.12 0.35 6.72
N VAL A 461 -8.59 -0.67 7.38
CA VAL A 461 -9.31 -1.89 7.73
C VAL A 461 -9.19 -2.19 9.22
N PHE A 462 -10.04 -3.09 9.69
CA PHE A 462 -10.10 -3.43 11.11
C PHE A 462 -8.87 -4.26 11.52
N ARG A 463 -8.58 -4.26 12.83
CA ARG A 463 -7.52 -5.09 13.40
C ARG A 463 -8.06 -6.50 13.65
N TRP A 464 -7.41 -7.53 13.12
CA TRP A 464 -7.83 -8.92 13.32
C TRP A 464 -8.02 -9.32 14.79
N PRO A 465 -7.14 -8.96 15.75
CA PRO A 465 -7.32 -9.27 17.17
C PRO A 465 -8.62 -8.70 17.78
N ALA A 466 -9.25 -7.72 17.12
CA ALA A 466 -10.54 -7.17 17.53
C ALA A 466 -11.68 -8.18 17.49
N ILE A 467 -11.59 -9.25 16.69
CA ILE A 467 -12.64 -10.28 16.57
C ILE A 467 -12.26 -11.57 17.30
N GLN A 468 -13.23 -12.46 17.49
CA GLN A 468 -12.99 -13.79 18.07
C GLN A 468 -11.99 -14.61 17.23
N ASP A 469 -11.06 -15.28 17.92
CA ASP A 469 -9.92 -16.04 17.36
C ASP A 469 -9.05 -15.18 16.41
N GLY A 470 -9.08 -13.86 16.64
CA GLY A 470 -8.47 -12.86 15.78
C GLY A 470 -6.96 -12.92 15.70
N VAL A 471 -6.29 -13.25 16.81
CA VAL A 471 -4.83 -13.40 16.87
C VAL A 471 -4.39 -14.59 16.01
N GLU A 472 -5.05 -15.73 16.13
CA GLU A 472 -4.78 -16.94 15.37
C GLU A 472 -5.01 -16.70 13.87
N LYS A 473 -6.11 -16.03 13.51
CA LYS A 473 -6.39 -15.62 12.13
C LYS A 473 -5.33 -14.66 11.59
N GLN A 474 -4.90 -13.67 12.39
CA GLN A 474 -3.84 -12.74 11.99
C GLN A 474 -2.51 -13.47 11.72
N LEU A 475 -2.14 -14.43 12.57
CA LEU A 475 -0.91 -15.21 12.41
C LEU A 475 -0.97 -16.12 11.17
N LEU A 476 -2.11 -16.77 10.93
CA LEU A 476 -2.34 -17.54 9.71
C LEU A 476 -2.30 -16.62 8.46
N GLY A 477 -2.89 -15.43 8.53
CA GLY A 477 -2.79 -14.46 7.46
C GLY A 477 -1.37 -13.96 7.24
N SER A 478 -0.62 -13.75 8.31
CA SER A 478 0.79 -13.34 8.26
C SER A 478 1.66 -14.42 7.62
N PHE A 479 1.34 -15.71 7.83
CA PHE A 479 1.99 -16.81 7.10
C PHE A 479 1.77 -16.67 5.59
N ILE A 480 0.53 -16.38 5.15
CA ILE A 480 0.24 -16.16 3.72
C ILE A 480 1.01 -14.97 3.17
N THR A 481 0.95 -13.82 3.84
CA THR A 481 1.53 -12.56 3.34
C THR A 481 3.06 -12.51 3.46
N THR A 482 3.66 -13.25 4.40
CA THR A 482 5.11 -13.21 4.68
C THR A 482 5.87 -14.41 4.09
N ILE A 483 5.28 -15.60 4.09
CA ILE A 483 5.96 -16.87 3.75
C ILE A 483 5.41 -17.48 2.46
N HIS A 484 4.12 -17.38 2.19
CA HIS A 484 3.51 -18.00 1.01
C HIS A 484 3.67 -17.13 -0.25
N MET A 485 3.15 -15.90 -0.23
CA MET A 485 3.08 -15.03 -1.41
C MET A 485 4.46 -14.46 -1.80
N PRO A 486 4.82 -14.46 -3.10
CA PRO A 486 6.00 -13.74 -3.59
C PRO A 486 5.80 -12.22 -3.62
N GLY A 487 6.60 -11.50 -2.83
CA GLY A 487 6.54 -10.04 -2.71
C GLY A 487 7.06 -9.53 -1.37
N ILE A 488 6.54 -8.35 -0.98
CA ILE A 488 6.94 -7.57 0.19
C ILE A 488 5.95 -7.84 1.34
N PRO A 489 6.38 -8.37 2.49
CA PRO A 489 5.53 -8.40 3.69
C PRO A 489 5.34 -6.98 4.24
N LEU A 490 4.10 -6.59 4.51
CA LEU A 490 3.73 -5.32 5.12
C LEU A 490 3.00 -5.57 6.44
N MET A 491 3.52 -5.00 7.52
CA MET A 491 2.92 -5.04 8.84
C MET A 491 2.43 -3.66 9.24
N TYR A 492 1.19 -3.55 9.71
CA TYR A 492 0.67 -2.34 10.33
C TYR A 492 0.93 -2.33 11.84
N TYR A 493 1.33 -1.18 12.37
CA TYR A 493 1.75 -1.06 13.76
C TYR A 493 0.67 -1.57 14.73
N GLY A 494 1.11 -2.29 15.76
CA GLY A 494 0.24 -2.89 16.77
C GLY A 494 -0.24 -4.30 16.42
N GLU A 495 -0.14 -4.74 15.16
CA GLU A 495 -0.35 -6.16 14.80
C GLU A 495 0.57 -7.06 15.62
N GLU A 496 1.83 -6.67 15.82
CA GLU A 496 2.84 -7.43 16.55
C GLU A 496 2.57 -7.53 18.07
N GLN A 497 1.62 -6.73 18.56
CA GLN A 497 1.22 -6.62 19.96
C GLN A 497 -0.20 -7.12 20.20
N GLY A 498 -0.92 -7.50 19.14
CA GLY A 498 -2.31 -7.92 19.26
C GLY A 498 -3.24 -6.78 19.63
N LEU A 499 -2.94 -5.52 19.24
CA LEU A 499 -3.87 -4.40 19.45
C LEU A 499 -5.23 -4.75 18.83
N TYR A 500 -6.30 -4.51 19.59
CA TYR A 500 -7.64 -5.00 19.28
C TYR A 500 -8.74 -3.94 19.44
N VAL A 501 -8.36 -2.68 19.59
CA VAL A 501 -9.30 -1.56 19.67
C VAL A 501 -9.77 -1.16 18.28
N LEU A 502 -11.03 -0.75 18.17
CA LEU A 502 -11.64 -0.24 16.94
C LEU A 502 -12.25 1.13 17.16
N ASP A 503 -12.30 1.92 16.09
CA ASP A 503 -13.10 3.14 16.07
C ASP A 503 -14.60 2.85 16.25
N ASN A 504 -15.32 3.74 16.92
CA ASN A 504 -16.73 3.57 17.29
C ASN A 504 -17.62 4.70 16.74
N THR A 505 -17.23 5.35 15.64
CA THR A 505 -17.96 6.49 15.07
C THR A 505 -18.98 6.09 14.00
N ALA A 506 -18.71 5.06 13.19
CA ALA A 506 -19.64 4.55 12.18
C ALA A 506 -19.42 3.06 11.87
N ASP A 507 -20.50 2.36 11.51
CA ASP A 507 -20.49 0.90 11.25
C ASP A 507 -19.80 0.52 9.92
N ASN A 508 -19.63 1.51 9.05
CA ASN A 508 -18.88 1.46 7.80
C ASN A 508 -17.46 2.06 7.95
N TYR A 509 -16.98 2.39 9.15
CA TYR A 509 -15.63 2.93 9.41
C TYR A 509 -14.95 2.15 10.53
N LEU A 510 -14.40 0.99 10.20
CA LEU A 510 -13.78 0.08 11.17
C LEU A 510 -12.27 0.16 11.09
N PHE A 511 -11.69 1.27 11.55
CA PHE A 511 -10.27 1.52 11.44
C PHE A 511 -9.51 1.25 12.75
N GLY A 512 -8.25 0.83 12.59
CA GLY A 512 -7.31 0.56 13.67
C GLY A 512 -6.31 1.70 13.96
N ARG A 513 -6.73 2.97 14.02
CA ARG A 513 -5.78 4.12 14.11
C ARG A 513 -5.44 4.55 15.54
N GLN A 514 -5.45 3.62 16.49
CA GLN A 514 -5.24 3.90 17.91
C GLN A 514 -3.78 4.17 18.25
N ALA A 515 -3.53 4.95 19.30
CA ALA A 515 -2.17 5.20 19.75
C ALA A 515 -1.45 3.90 20.15
N MET A 516 -0.19 3.75 19.72
CA MET A 516 0.72 2.70 20.15
C MET A 516 1.32 3.02 21.52
N SER A 517 1.54 4.30 21.79
CA SER A 517 1.92 4.82 23.10
C SER A 517 0.72 4.90 24.04
N ALA A 518 1.00 5.07 25.34
CA ALA A 518 -0.03 5.06 26.38
C ALA A 518 -1.15 6.09 26.10
N SER A 519 -2.39 5.62 26.11
CA SER A 519 -3.58 6.46 25.90
C SER A 519 -4.80 5.89 26.62
N VAL A 520 -5.56 6.77 27.27
CA VAL A 520 -6.84 6.41 27.93
C VAL A 520 -8.05 6.85 27.12
N ALA A 521 -7.86 7.39 25.91
CA ALA A 521 -8.94 7.91 25.06
C ALA A 521 -10.06 6.88 24.87
N TRP A 522 -9.72 5.64 24.56
CA TRP A 522 -10.71 4.59 24.31
C TRP A 522 -11.48 4.16 25.55
N GLN A 523 -10.87 4.23 26.73
CA GLN A 523 -11.59 4.00 27.99
C GLN A 523 -12.58 5.14 28.27
N ALA A 524 -12.21 6.37 27.94
CA ALA A 524 -13.06 7.54 28.14
C ALA A 524 -14.25 7.61 27.15
N HIS A 525 -14.04 7.20 25.90
CA HIS A 525 -15.06 7.20 24.85
C HIS A 525 -15.98 5.96 24.87
N GLY A 526 -15.65 4.95 25.67
CA GLY A 526 -16.44 3.74 25.85
C GLY A 526 -16.11 2.65 24.83
N CYS A 527 -16.65 1.45 25.09
CA CYS A 527 -16.37 0.27 24.29
C CYS A 527 -17.05 0.34 22.93
N TYR A 528 -16.43 -0.32 21.96
CA TYR A 528 -17.03 -0.52 20.64
C TYR A 528 -18.41 -1.16 20.78
N ASN A 529 -19.43 -0.58 20.14
CA ASN A 529 -20.82 -1.04 20.26
C ASN A 529 -21.58 -1.04 18.93
N LEU A 530 -20.89 -0.80 17.82
CA LEU A 530 -21.47 -0.82 16.48
C LEU A 530 -21.43 -2.22 15.85
N SER A 531 -22.22 -2.43 14.80
CA SER A 531 -22.05 -3.56 13.88
C SER A 531 -21.03 -3.21 12.78
N SER A 532 -20.74 -4.15 11.89
CA SER A 532 -20.07 -3.84 10.63
C SER A 532 -21.07 -3.90 9.48
N SER A 533 -21.14 -2.84 8.67
CA SER A 533 -21.85 -2.88 7.39
C SER A 533 -20.96 -3.35 6.24
N GLN A 534 -19.64 -3.29 6.40
CA GLN A 534 -18.68 -3.88 5.47
C GLN A 534 -18.63 -5.40 5.68
N TYR A 535 -18.17 -5.84 6.85
CA TYR A 535 -17.91 -7.24 7.15
C TYR A 535 -19.17 -7.95 7.68
N LYS A 536 -19.61 -8.99 6.98
CA LYS A 536 -20.64 -9.91 7.47
C LYS A 536 -20.03 -10.88 8.49
N ASP A 537 -20.87 -11.35 9.39
CA ASP A 537 -20.46 -12.23 10.50
C ASP A 537 -19.35 -11.65 11.37
N PHE A 538 -19.25 -10.31 11.43
CA PHE A 538 -18.33 -9.60 12.32
C PHE A 538 -18.55 -10.01 13.80
N GLY A 539 -19.78 -10.40 14.16
CA GLY A 539 -20.09 -11.20 15.34
C GLY A 539 -19.89 -10.48 16.68
N ASP A 540 -19.75 -11.29 17.75
CA ASP A 540 -19.25 -10.82 19.04
C ASP A 540 -17.74 -10.56 18.90
N VAL A 541 -17.33 -9.32 19.18
CA VAL A 541 -15.95 -8.87 18.96
C VAL A 541 -15.26 -8.55 20.28
N ASN A 542 -13.99 -8.93 20.41
CA ASN A 542 -13.16 -8.60 21.57
C ASN A 542 -13.12 -7.09 21.84
N ALA A 543 -13.21 -6.26 20.79
CA ALA A 543 -13.26 -4.81 20.89
C ALA A 543 -14.42 -4.28 21.76
N GLN A 544 -15.52 -5.04 21.91
CA GLN A 544 -16.66 -4.67 22.79
C GLN A 544 -16.30 -4.63 24.28
N LYS A 545 -15.12 -5.14 24.65
CA LYS A 545 -14.62 -5.15 26.04
C LYS A 545 -13.33 -4.37 26.19
N ALA A 546 -12.79 -3.81 25.10
CA ALA A 546 -11.48 -3.16 25.11
C ALA A 546 -11.41 -1.95 26.06
N CYS A 547 -12.51 -1.19 26.21
CA CYS A 547 -12.56 -0.06 27.14
C CYS A 547 -12.49 -0.48 28.62
N GLU A 548 -12.77 -1.74 28.94
CA GLU A 548 -12.71 -2.29 30.31
C GLU A 548 -11.34 -2.89 30.64
N ASP A 549 -10.48 -3.08 29.63
CA ASP A 549 -9.15 -3.63 29.78
C ASP A 549 -8.12 -2.51 30.01
N ASN A 550 -7.51 -2.49 31.19
CA ASN A 550 -6.47 -1.51 31.52
C ASN A 550 -5.17 -1.73 30.73
N SER A 551 -4.94 -2.91 30.17
CA SER A 551 -3.74 -3.18 29.37
C SER A 551 -3.76 -2.40 28.05
N VAL A 552 -4.95 -2.09 27.52
CA VAL A 552 -5.13 -1.29 26.31
C VAL A 552 -4.51 0.10 26.45
N SER A 553 -4.50 0.67 27.66
CA SER A 553 -3.98 2.02 27.89
C SER A 553 -2.48 2.12 28.13
N LEU A 554 -1.78 0.98 28.13
CA LEU A 554 -0.34 0.93 28.31
C LEU A 554 0.40 1.26 27.00
N ASP A 555 1.70 1.48 27.10
CA ASP A 555 2.58 1.52 25.94
C ASP A 555 2.74 0.10 25.38
N HIS A 556 2.51 -0.06 24.08
CA HIS A 556 2.51 -1.37 23.44
C HIS A 556 3.84 -1.71 22.78
N ARG A 557 4.96 -1.06 23.06
CA ARG A 557 6.26 -1.43 22.45
C ARG A 557 6.99 -2.53 23.22
N ASP A 558 6.34 -3.67 23.49
CA ASP A 558 6.95 -4.81 24.19
C ASP A 558 7.79 -5.69 23.22
N PRO A 559 9.14 -5.69 23.34
CA PRO A 559 9.98 -6.50 22.47
C PRO A 559 9.86 -8.00 22.75
N SER A 560 9.31 -8.41 23.89
CA SER A 560 9.15 -9.80 24.32
C SER A 560 7.81 -10.42 23.93
N HIS A 561 6.89 -9.62 23.37
CA HIS A 561 5.55 -10.07 23.04
C HIS A 561 5.55 -11.33 22.14
N PRO A 562 4.73 -12.36 22.44
CA PRO A 562 4.75 -13.62 21.69
C PRO A 562 4.46 -13.46 20.19
N ILE A 563 3.45 -12.65 19.84
CA ILE A 563 3.07 -12.40 18.43
C ILE A 563 4.24 -11.77 17.68
N ARG A 564 4.86 -10.73 18.26
CA ARG A 564 6.06 -10.09 17.74
C ARG A 564 7.18 -11.09 17.45
N ASN A 565 7.43 -12.02 18.37
CA ASN A 565 8.49 -13.01 18.22
C ASN A 565 8.17 -14.08 17.15
N ILE A 566 6.90 -14.43 16.96
CA ILE A 566 6.47 -15.30 15.84
C ILE A 566 6.71 -14.60 14.50
N ILE A 567 6.30 -13.34 14.37
CA ILE A 567 6.48 -12.59 13.11
C ILE A 567 7.96 -12.34 12.82
N LYS A 568 8.75 -11.96 13.83
CA LYS A 568 10.21 -11.91 13.73
C LYS A 568 10.79 -13.25 13.27
N GLY A 569 10.26 -14.37 13.76
CA GLY A 569 10.64 -15.71 13.31
C GLY A 569 10.43 -15.88 11.80
N MET A 570 9.28 -15.47 11.27
CA MET A 570 8.99 -15.50 9.83
C MET A 570 9.94 -14.60 9.02
N HIS A 571 10.27 -13.41 9.50
CA HIS A 571 11.26 -12.54 8.87
C HIS A 571 12.66 -13.16 8.84
N GLN A 572 13.06 -13.82 9.95
CA GLN A 572 14.31 -14.57 9.99
C GLN A 572 14.32 -15.76 9.04
N MET A 573 13.19 -16.47 8.87
CA MET A 573 13.08 -17.56 7.90
C MET A 573 13.35 -17.07 6.47
N ARG A 574 12.84 -15.90 6.07
CA ARG A 574 13.14 -15.30 4.75
C ARG A 574 14.63 -15.02 4.52
N THR A 575 15.35 -14.68 5.59
CA THR A 575 16.81 -14.50 5.52
C THR A 575 17.55 -15.84 5.44
N ASN A 576 17.09 -16.83 6.20
CA ASN A 576 17.71 -18.15 6.24
C ASN A 576 17.42 -18.99 4.98
N TYR A 577 16.26 -18.79 4.34
CA TYR A 577 15.79 -19.48 3.16
C TYR A 577 15.40 -18.47 2.08
N PRO A 578 16.35 -17.99 1.26
CA PRO A 578 16.09 -16.98 0.23
C PRO A 578 14.97 -17.31 -0.75
N VAL A 579 14.58 -18.59 -0.94
CA VAL A 579 13.38 -18.95 -1.72
C VAL A 579 12.09 -18.32 -1.18
N LEU A 580 11.98 -18.12 0.15
CA LEU A 580 10.83 -17.44 0.77
C LEU A 580 10.83 -15.93 0.50
N ASN A 581 11.97 -15.39 0.07
CA ASN A 581 12.13 -14.00 -0.29
C ASN A 581 11.98 -13.76 -1.79
N ASP A 582 12.72 -14.55 -2.58
CA ASP A 582 12.97 -14.32 -4.00
C ASP A 582 12.62 -15.52 -4.89
N GLY A 583 12.19 -16.65 -4.31
CA GLY A 583 11.64 -17.77 -5.08
C GLY A 583 10.27 -17.39 -5.63
N LEU A 584 10.17 -17.30 -6.96
CA LEU A 584 8.97 -16.87 -7.67
C LEU A 584 8.15 -18.03 -8.22
N PHE A 585 8.62 -19.28 -8.08
CA PHE A 585 7.84 -20.44 -8.43
C PHE A 585 6.98 -20.85 -7.23
N LEU A 586 5.67 -20.91 -7.47
CA LEU A 586 4.66 -21.34 -6.53
C LEU A 586 3.78 -22.38 -7.21
N GLN A 587 3.60 -23.53 -6.59
CA GLN A 587 2.88 -24.65 -7.18
C GLN A 587 1.98 -25.33 -6.15
N SER A 588 0.75 -25.65 -6.54
CA SER A 588 -0.15 -26.49 -5.75
C SER A 588 0.24 -27.96 -5.95
N LEU A 589 0.37 -28.70 -4.85
CA LEU A 589 0.77 -30.12 -4.87
C LEU A 589 -0.43 -31.04 -4.63
N SER A 590 -1.21 -30.75 -3.59
CA SER A 590 -2.42 -31.49 -3.22
C SER A 590 -3.24 -30.67 -2.22
N ASN A 591 -4.52 -30.98 -2.08
CA ASN A 591 -5.35 -30.41 -1.02
C ASN A 591 -6.34 -31.45 -0.48
N LYS A 592 -6.81 -31.24 0.75
CA LYS A 592 -7.92 -31.98 1.34
C LYS A 592 -8.89 -30.98 1.95
N THR A 593 -9.77 -30.50 1.10
CA THR A 593 -10.65 -29.37 1.39
C THR A 593 -12.11 -29.71 1.15
N LYS A 594 -12.99 -28.86 1.67
CA LYS A 594 -14.43 -28.91 1.49
C LYS A 594 -14.94 -27.49 1.28
N GLN A 595 -15.99 -27.36 0.47
CA GLN A 595 -16.72 -26.10 0.34
C GLN A 595 -17.71 -25.98 1.51
N VAL A 596 -17.64 -24.88 2.24
CA VAL A 596 -18.55 -24.53 3.35
C VAL A 596 -19.32 -23.29 2.98
N PRO A 597 -20.66 -23.28 3.12
CA PRO A 597 -21.46 -22.08 2.86
C PRO A 597 -21.04 -20.91 3.75
N ILE A 598 -20.99 -19.71 3.17
CA ILE A 598 -20.85 -18.43 3.87
C ILE A 598 -21.89 -17.45 3.28
N ASP A 599 -23.01 -17.29 3.99
CA ASP A 599 -24.21 -16.57 3.53
C ASP A 599 -24.69 -17.01 2.12
N LYS A 600 -24.45 -16.18 1.09
CA LYS A 600 -24.84 -16.42 -0.31
C LYS A 600 -23.72 -16.99 -1.19
N ASP A 601 -22.56 -17.25 -0.60
CA ASP A 601 -21.35 -17.72 -1.29
C ASP A 601 -20.82 -19.00 -0.62
N THR A 602 -19.71 -19.54 -1.12
CA THR A 602 -18.99 -20.67 -0.53
C THR A 602 -17.54 -20.30 -0.24
N ARG A 603 -17.01 -20.80 0.86
CA ARG A 603 -15.57 -20.74 1.17
C ARG A 603 -14.97 -22.13 1.17
N GLU A 604 -13.77 -22.24 0.64
CA GLU A 604 -12.98 -23.47 0.74
C GLU A 604 -12.29 -23.52 2.10
N VAL A 605 -12.47 -24.63 2.82
CA VAL A 605 -11.75 -24.87 4.08
C VAL A 605 -11.11 -26.25 4.08
N GLY A 606 -9.94 -26.37 4.69
CA GLY A 606 -9.23 -27.64 4.80
C GLY A 606 -7.72 -27.46 4.88
N LEU A 607 -6.99 -28.43 4.34
CA LEU A 607 -5.53 -28.46 4.31
C LEU A 607 -5.03 -28.35 2.87
N TRP A 608 -4.01 -27.53 2.64
CA TRP A 608 -3.33 -27.39 1.36
C TRP A 608 -1.85 -27.72 1.49
N SER A 609 -1.30 -28.31 0.43
CA SER A 609 0.11 -28.58 0.22
C SER A 609 0.59 -27.81 -1.00
N ALA A 610 1.61 -26.97 -0.83
CA ALA A 610 2.20 -26.18 -1.90
C ALA A 610 3.72 -26.17 -1.84
N LEU A 611 4.36 -25.94 -2.99
CA LEU A 611 5.81 -25.78 -3.11
C LEU A 611 6.15 -24.34 -3.41
N ARG A 612 7.17 -23.82 -2.71
CA ARG A 612 7.84 -22.56 -3.06
C ARG A 612 9.31 -22.82 -3.36
N SER A 613 9.75 -22.40 -4.55
CA SER A 613 11.13 -22.59 -5.02
C SER A 613 11.57 -21.50 -6.02
N GLU A 614 12.80 -21.62 -6.52
CA GLU A 614 13.29 -20.80 -7.62
C GLU A 614 12.57 -21.13 -8.93
N LEU A 615 12.35 -20.13 -9.80
CA LEU A 615 11.84 -20.40 -11.15
C LEU A 615 12.83 -21.31 -11.91
N PRO A 616 12.42 -22.53 -12.30
CA PRO A 616 13.32 -23.48 -12.92
C PRO A 616 14.01 -22.90 -14.16
N LYS A 617 15.34 -22.94 -14.17
CA LYS A 617 16.21 -22.43 -15.26
C LYS A 617 16.21 -20.92 -15.47
N LEU A 618 15.42 -20.15 -14.72
CA LEU A 618 15.32 -18.69 -14.85
C LEU A 618 15.82 -17.95 -13.62
N GLN A 619 15.78 -18.59 -12.45
CA GLN A 619 16.39 -18.10 -11.22
C GLN A 619 17.51 -19.02 -10.77
N ASP A 620 18.56 -18.44 -10.20
CA ASP A 620 19.64 -19.13 -9.49
C ASP A 620 19.85 -18.42 -8.16
N LEU A 621 19.33 -19.01 -7.10
CA LEU A 621 19.45 -18.48 -5.74
C LEU A 621 20.63 -19.08 -4.97
N SER A 622 21.51 -19.87 -5.61
CA SER A 622 22.63 -20.55 -4.94
C SER A 622 23.65 -19.60 -4.31
N THR A 623 23.69 -18.35 -4.77
CA THR A 623 24.59 -17.29 -4.26
C THR A 623 23.91 -16.29 -3.32
N ALA A 624 22.60 -16.45 -3.05
CA ALA A 624 21.82 -15.53 -2.22
C ALA A 624 22.13 -15.59 -0.71
N GLY A 625 23.05 -16.47 -0.29
CA GLY A 625 23.36 -16.73 1.12
C GLY A 625 22.38 -17.72 1.78
N GLY A 626 22.51 -17.93 3.09
CA GLY A 626 21.65 -18.85 3.84
C GLY A 626 21.58 -20.26 3.22
N GLN A 627 20.37 -20.77 3.07
CA GLN A 627 20.04 -22.00 2.36
C GLN A 627 19.46 -21.70 0.97
N GLY A 628 20.12 -20.81 0.22
CA GLY A 628 19.68 -20.18 -1.05
C GLY A 628 18.71 -20.96 -1.95
N LYS A 629 19.10 -22.15 -2.41
CA LYS A 629 18.34 -22.99 -3.35
C LYS A 629 17.41 -24.02 -2.68
N GLN A 630 17.35 -24.05 -1.35
CA GLN A 630 16.58 -25.04 -0.61
C GLN A 630 15.10 -24.74 -0.80
N GLU A 631 14.41 -25.64 -1.49
CA GLU A 631 12.97 -25.58 -1.70
C GLU A 631 12.22 -25.69 -0.36
N VAL A 632 11.10 -25.00 -0.24
CA VAL A 632 10.26 -25.01 0.96
C VAL A 632 8.89 -25.60 0.64
N TRP A 633 8.55 -26.64 1.39
CA TRP A 633 7.22 -27.23 1.40
C TRP A 633 6.31 -26.44 2.35
N LEU A 634 5.20 -25.93 1.84
CA LEU A 634 4.21 -25.17 2.57
C LEU A 634 3.00 -26.07 2.86
N LEU A 635 2.70 -26.24 4.14
CA LEU A 635 1.54 -26.98 4.63
C LEU A 635 0.72 -26.06 5.53
N TYR A 636 -0.52 -25.78 5.16
CA TYR A 636 -1.37 -24.82 5.89
C TYR A 636 -2.84 -25.23 5.87
N HIS A 637 -3.57 -24.90 6.94
CA HIS A 637 -5.01 -25.14 7.05
C HIS A 637 -5.73 -23.93 7.64
N ASN A 638 -7.01 -23.80 7.30
CA ASN A 638 -7.88 -22.72 7.80
C ASN A 638 -9.17 -23.26 8.49
N ASP A 639 -9.25 -24.57 8.74
CA ASP A 639 -10.35 -25.13 9.52
C ASP A 639 -10.10 -24.87 11.01
N ASN A 640 -11.05 -24.23 11.69
CA ASN A 640 -10.98 -23.87 13.12
C ASN A 640 -11.29 -25.09 14.03
N HIS A 641 -10.86 -26.28 13.60
CA HIS A 641 -11.11 -27.53 14.28
C HIS A 641 -9.81 -28.34 14.40
N THR A 642 -9.44 -28.68 15.63
CA THR A 642 -8.34 -29.62 15.90
C THR A 642 -8.78 -31.04 15.56
N GLY A 643 -8.16 -31.66 14.57
CA GLY A 643 -8.47 -33.04 14.19
C GLY A 643 -7.35 -33.70 13.40
N ASN A 644 -7.48 -35.00 13.18
CA ASN A 644 -6.55 -35.75 12.36
C ASN A 644 -6.98 -35.71 10.90
N TYR A 645 -6.04 -35.45 9.99
CA TYR A 645 -6.23 -35.68 8.57
C TYR A 645 -5.72 -37.07 8.22
N GLU A 646 -6.58 -37.90 7.62
CA GLU A 646 -6.19 -39.19 7.04
C GLU A 646 -5.95 -39.06 5.54
N PHE A 647 -4.87 -39.63 5.01
CA PHE A 647 -4.57 -39.61 3.58
C PHE A 647 -4.34 -41.03 3.09
N ASP A 648 -4.81 -41.33 1.87
CA ASP A 648 -4.48 -42.58 1.21
C ASP A 648 -3.25 -42.35 0.32
N CYS A 649 -2.10 -42.86 0.76
CA CYS A 649 -0.83 -42.70 0.05
C CYS A 649 -0.80 -43.45 -1.29
N ALA A 650 -1.73 -44.38 -1.49
CA ALA A 650 -1.88 -45.20 -2.69
C ALA A 650 -2.96 -44.65 -3.65
N ASP A 651 -3.54 -43.48 -3.39
CA ASP A 651 -4.51 -42.83 -4.26
C ASP A 651 -4.01 -41.42 -4.62
N GLU A 652 -3.87 -41.14 -5.91
CA GLU A 652 -3.31 -39.86 -6.39
C GLU A 652 -4.17 -38.65 -6.01
N GLU A 653 -5.49 -38.81 -5.86
CA GLU A 653 -6.41 -37.73 -5.51
C GLU A 653 -6.55 -37.55 -4.00
N LEU A 654 -6.24 -38.58 -3.20
CA LEU A 654 -6.43 -38.57 -1.74
C LEU A 654 -5.11 -38.49 -0.95
N ALA A 655 -3.96 -38.53 -1.62
CA ALA A 655 -2.65 -38.42 -0.99
C ALA A 655 -2.31 -36.97 -0.59
N LEU A 656 -1.61 -36.81 0.54
CA LEU A 656 -0.89 -35.58 0.84
C LEU A 656 0.47 -35.63 0.15
N VAL A 657 0.64 -34.79 -0.87
CA VAL A 657 1.82 -34.78 -1.74
C VAL A 657 2.88 -33.85 -1.16
N ALA A 658 4.05 -34.39 -0.80
CA ALA A 658 5.25 -33.59 -0.50
C ALA A 658 6.15 -33.46 -1.74
N PRO A 659 6.92 -32.36 -1.88
CA PRO A 659 7.75 -32.11 -3.06
C PRO A 659 9.11 -32.83 -3.03
N PHE A 660 9.36 -33.71 -2.07
CA PHE A 660 10.65 -34.37 -1.88
C PHE A 660 10.57 -35.89 -2.03
N PRO A 661 11.68 -36.58 -2.39
CA PRO A 661 11.70 -38.03 -2.55
C PRO A 661 11.40 -38.80 -1.24
N PRO A 662 10.94 -40.06 -1.32
CA PRO A 662 10.70 -40.89 -0.15
C PRO A 662 11.96 -41.14 0.66
N GLY A 663 11.81 -41.29 1.97
CA GLY A 663 12.93 -41.41 2.92
C GLY A 663 13.63 -40.10 3.26
N THR A 664 13.27 -38.98 2.61
CA THR A 664 13.72 -37.64 3.02
C THR A 664 13.19 -37.32 4.40
N VAL A 665 14.03 -36.78 5.28
CA VAL A 665 13.60 -36.21 6.57
C VAL A 665 13.36 -34.73 6.36
N VAL A 666 12.11 -34.30 6.49
CA VAL A 666 11.74 -32.89 6.50
C VAL A 666 11.63 -32.39 7.94
N ARG A 667 11.91 -31.11 8.14
CA ARG A 667 11.81 -30.47 9.46
C ARG A 667 10.87 -29.28 9.39
N ASN A 668 9.95 -29.20 10.34
CA ASN A 668 9.09 -28.05 10.50
C ASN A 668 9.92 -26.81 10.84
N LEU A 669 9.68 -25.71 10.11
CA LEU A 669 10.38 -24.44 10.34
C LEU A 669 9.76 -23.63 11.47
N PHE A 670 8.54 -23.95 11.89
CA PHE A 670 7.90 -23.41 13.07
C PHE A 670 8.07 -24.36 14.26
N SER A 671 8.00 -23.80 15.47
CA SER A 671 7.93 -24.60 16.69
C SER A 671 6.77 -25.59 16.62
N PRO A 672 6.94 -26.87 17.03
CA PRO A 672 8.05 -27.42 17.83
C PRO A 672 9.27 -27.92 17.04
N TYR A 673 9.37 -27.62 15.74
CA TYR A 673 10.47 -28.03 14.86
C TYR A 673 10.62 -29.55 14.73
N ASP A 674 9.50 -30.25 14.72
CA ASP A 674 9.39 -31.68 14.53
C ASP A 674 9.99 -32.12 13.19
N GLU A 675 10.48 -33.36 13.18
CA GLU A 675 11.05 -34.00 11.99
C GLU A 675 10.16 -35.15 11.57
N VAL A 676 9.89 -35.23 10.26
CA VAL A 676 9.06 -36.29 9.68
C VAL A 676 9.80 -36.92 8.51
N THR A 677 9.89 -38.25 8.51
CA THR A 677 10.43 -39.01 7.39
C THR A 677 9.32 -39.31 6.40
N LEU A 678 9.50 -38.90 5.15
CA LEU A 678 8.50 -39.09 4.11
C LEU A 678 8.42 -40.57 3.66
N LEU A 679 7.21 -41.07 3.44
CA LEU A 679 6.91 -42.44 3.00
C LEU A 679 6.77 -42.53 1.49
N ASP A 680 6.86 -43.73 0.89
CA ASP A 680 6.60 -43.91 -0.54
C ASP A 680 5.17 -43.45 -0.93
N GLY A 681 5.03 -42.80 -2.08
CA GLY A 681 3.75 -42.39 -2.68
C GLY A 681 3.70 -42.66 -4.19
N LEU A 682 2.51 -42.71 -4.78
CA LEU A 682 2.31 -43.00 -6.20
C LEU A 682 2.40 -41.77 -7.11
N VAL A 683 2.15 -40.57 -6.59
CA VAL A 683 2.18 -39.33 -7.37
C VAL A 683 3.63 -38.96 -7.66
N VAL A 684 4.02 -38.70 -8.90
CA VAL A 684 5.32 -38.08 -9.25
C VAL A 684 5.01 -36.62 -9.59
N PRO A 685 5.40 -35.62 -8.78
CA PRO A 685 5.22 -34.24 -9.18
C PRO A 685 6.19 -34.00 -10.34
N GLY A 686 5.67 -33.67 -11.52
CA GLY A 686 6.50 -33.41 -12.69
C GLY A 686 7.34 -32.15 -12.46
N PHE A 687 8.61 -32.30 -12.12
CA PHE A 687 9.55 -31.20 -11.92
C PHE A 687 10.51 -31.02 -13.11
N GLY A 688 11.06 -29.83 -13.25
CA GLY A 688 12.20 -29.59 -14.12
C GLY A 688 13.41 -30.46 -13.72
N SER A 689 13.93 -31.24 -14.67
CA SER A 689 15.15 -32.08 -14.66
C SER A 689 15.24 -33.25 -13.67
N LEU A 690 14.28 -33.47 -12.77
CA LEU A 690 14.34 -34.58 -11.81
C LEU A 690 12.96 -35.23 -11.64
N ASP A 691 12.79 -36.41 -12.26
CA ASP A 691 11.63 -37.29 -12.06
C ASP A 691 11.79 -38.03 -10.71
N PHE A 692 11.00 -37.68 -9.70
CA PHE A 692 10.93 -38.44 -8.44
C PHE A 692 9.48 -38.65 -7.99
N THR A 693 9.20 -39.83 -7.44
CA THR A 693 7.94 -40.14 -6.74
C THR A 693 7.79 -39.25 -5.51
N ALA A 694 6.67 -38.53 -5.41
CA ALA A 694 6.23 -37.83 -4.23
C ALA A 694 6.09 -38.80 -3.09
N ALA A 695 6.27 -38.26 -1.90
CA ALA A 695 6.26 -39.01 -0.67
C ALA A 695 5.12 -38.50 0.22
N ALA A 696 4.40 -39.44 0.86
CA ALA A 696 3.29 -39.13 1.75
C ALA A 696 3.77 -39.00 3.20
N VAL A 697 3.01 -38.28 4.02
CA VAL A 697 3.38 -37.98 5.41
C VAL A 697 2.42 -38.61 6.41
N GLU A 698 2.95 -39.39 7.36
CA GLU A 698 2.27 -39.69 8.62
C GLU A 698 2.45 -38.49 9.55
N ALA A 699 1.57 -37.49 9.47
CA ALA A 699 1.63 -36.32 10.34
C ALA A 699 1.13 -36.70 11.75
N ARG A 700 1.94 -36.46 12.79
CA ARG A 700 1.53 -36.63 14.18
C ARG A 700 1.53 -35.30 14.94
N GLN A 701 0.34 -34.96 15.41
CA GLN A 701 -0.06 -34.00 16.46
C GLN A 701 0.34 -32.54 16.29
#